data_AF-A0A9P8I3U0-F1
#
_entry.id   AF-A0A9P8I3U0-F1
#
_cell.length_a   1.000
_cell.length_b   1.000
_cell.length_c   1.000
_cell.angle_alpha   90.00
_cell.angle_beta   90.00
_cell.angle_gamma   90.00
#
_symmetry.space_group_name_H-M   'P 1'
#
loop_
_entity.id
_entity.type
_entity.pdbx_description
1 polymer ?
#
loop_
_entity_poly.entity_id
_entity_poly.type
_entity_poly.pdbx_seq_one_letter_code
_entity_poly.pdbx_strand_id
1 'polypeptide(L)'
;MSQSGLNQPVLRWKPNALFSEKDLKSATTSAHFATLIEALGIIDRSKEKNVVLVTRTPVGWTTYEYIGSSACKVDFRELRLGGLPLGGNPLLPETYIVDGKGRFSRIVFDGHQYRLDETPRPIQEPSGSWVVEAVVPVEEINHSKNVTWLPKITLRPTLDELLAALSWVDQNMPDGKVKAGGSKHSSSQVAVSADVYIEPERMKLIRTVNEDPDVYRSDLSERRENLVRGGSGNTIKEMNRFLWEHGKSFPALGGFDGQTLGGVFPTGTHGSVFTRGPLAETIVSIDLALSSGQLVRIEPHDGITDPKALASTLSNTRLIQDDDNFHAALINMGTMGVVHSYMLEVTPAFHMNEIRTPSTIPELKEKLRDGKIYSLAGAPGMPVDLEKIPPRISDGRDGGFKDQPIRAYHLEFLINPHTDKVIVTSRHPTTITAAADAELGFDPPGRDLIRTIHRGARFGRPVLPTWLQENFRGLLSWGIDQLIKIAPSATPKLIDSAMDTLIDAAYTDRSFNVFNVGDGTNQIPTLSGTIFVPVAADAYLAAVDIIRATASQFAKSRNRYQTGPTSMRFVRGTKAMMGCVDDVCAFEILFTGGTTWALEMVEAYEAALREGLGHEAVRVHWGQLVGEGVGRREGYSEYARWREVRDELDPKGVFVNEWLERIL
;
A
#
# COMPACT_ATOMS: atom_id res chain seq x y z
N MET A 1 17.70 -7.44 19.78
CA MET A 1 17.86 -8.19 21.05
C MET A 1 16.78 -9.25 21.17
N SER A 2 17.12 -10.44 21.70
CA SER A 2 16.15 -11.51 21.98
C SER A 2 15.18 -11.09 23.08
N GLN A 3 13.88 -11.31 22.87
CA GLN A 3 12.93 -11.32 23.98
C GLN A 3 13.30 -12.46 24.93
N SER A 4 13.34 -12.18 26.23
CA SER A 4 13.52 -13.20 27.25
C SER A 4 12.34 -14.18 27.19
N GLY A 5 12.65 -15.47 27.07
CA GLY A 5 11.68 -16.49 26.67
C GLY A 5 10.53 -16.67 27.67
N LEU A 6 9.35 -16.18 27.30
CA LEU A 6 8.11 -16.89 27.59
C LEU A 6 8.10 -18.12 26.68
N ASN A 7 8.37 -19.31 27.22
CA ASN A 7 8.20 -20.54 26.45
C ASN A 7 6.71 -20.71 26.14
N GLN A 8 6.35 -20.49 24.88
CA GLN A 8 4.99 -20.61 24.37
C GLN A 8 4.52 -22.08 24.43
N PRO A 9 3.21 -22.35 24.59
CA PRO A 9 2.69 -23.71 24.44
C PRO A 9 2.89 -24.15 22.98
N VAL A 10 3.74 -25.15 22.79
CA VAL A 10 4.16 -25.59 21.47
C VAL A 10 3.13 -26.56 20.89
N LEU A 11 2.23 -26.04 20.05
CA LEU A 11 1.50 -26.89 19.11
C LEU A 11 2.50 -27.41 18.07
N ARG A 12 2.84 -28.69 18.14
CA ARG A 12 3.69 -29.32 17.12
C ARG A 12 2.84 -29.68 15.91
N TRP A 13 3.02 -28.95 14.82
CA TRP A 13 2.50 -29.31 13.51
C TRP A 13 3.16 -30.61 13.04
N LYS A 14 2.35 -31.63 12.74
CA LYS A 14 2.81 -32.89 12.16
C LYS A 14 1.96 -33.21 10.93
N PRO A 15 2.42 -32.81 9.72
CA PRO A 15 1.78 -33.27 8.49
C PRO A 15 1.89 -34.80 8.39
N ASN A 16 0.87 -35.44 7.83
CA ASN A 16 0.84 -36.87 7.51
C ASN A 16 0.91 -37.85 8.71
N ALA A 17 0.83 -37.41 9.97
CA ALA A 17 1.03 -38.30 11.13
C ALA A 17 0.04 -39.50 11.24
N LEU A 18 -1.10 -39.45 10.54
CA LEU A 18 -2.13 -40.49 10.54
C LEU A 18 -1.96 -41.48 9.37
N PHE A 19 -0.87 -42.26 9.39
CA PHE A 19 -0.57 -43.29 8.38
C PHE A 19 -1.27 -44.64 8.60
N SER A 20 -2.02 -44.84 9.69
CA SER A 20 -2.61 -46.15 10.04
C SER A 20 -4.08 -46.04 10.41
N GLU A 21 -4.88 -46.97 9.90
CA GLU A 21 -6.27 -47.17 10.29
C GLU A 21 -6.33 -47.82 11.68
N LYS A 22 -6.32 -46.98 12.72
CA LYS A 22 -6.88 -47.35 14.01
C LYS A 22 -8.32 -46.87 14.08
N ASP A 23 -9.22 -47.75 14.50
CA ASP A 23 -10.61 -47.40 14.83
C ASP A 23 -10.64 -46.50 16.06
N LEU A 24 -10.68 -45.19 15.82
CA LEU A 24 -10.93 -44.19 16.87
C LEU A 24 -12.42 -44.24 17.23
N LYS A 25 -12.72 -44.53 18.50
CA LYS A 25 -14.11 -44.64 18.99
C LYS A 25 -14.68 -43.25 19.24
N SER A 26 -15.96 -42.99 18.99
CA SER A 26 -16.50 -41.66 19.25
C SER A 26 -16.50 -41.31 20.76
N ALA A 27 -16.24 -40.05 21.11
CA ALA A 27 -16.35 -39.58 22.50
C ALA A 27 -17.74 -38.98 22.78
N THR A 28 -18.53 -39.70 23.58
CA THR A 28 -19.89 -39.35 24.00
C THR A 28 -19.90 -38.12 24.91
N THR A 29 -20.13 -36.93 24.33
CA THR A 29 -20.15 -35.65 25.07
C THR A 29 -21.05 -34.62 24.40
N SER A 30 -22.19 -34.28 25.01
CA SER A 30 -23.13 -33.26 24.50
C SER A 30 -22.84 -31.85 25.06
N ALA A 31 -21.57 -31.51 25.26
CA ALA A 31 -21.17 -30.31 25.99
C ALA A 31 -20.85 -29.14 25.05
N HIS A 32 -21.33 -27.95 25.42
CA HIS A 32 -21.02 -26.68 24.77
C HIS A 32 -19.81 -25.99 25.42
N PHE A 33 -19.10 -25.17 24.65
CA PHE A 33 -17.93 -24.41 25.07
C PHE A 33 -17.76 -23.14 24.21
N ALA A 34 -17.21 -22.10 24.82
CA ALA A 34 -16.83 -20.86 24.13
C ALA A 34 -15.38 -20.93 23.60
N THR A 35 -14.53 -21.76 24.20
CA THR A 35 -13.08 -21.76 23.97
C THR A 35 -12.51 -23.16 23.72
N LEU A 36 -11.38 -23.23 23.01
CA LEU A 36 -10.66 -24.49 22.80
C LEU A 36 -10.26 -25.16 24.14
N ILE A 37 -9.86 -24.38 25.15
CA ILE A 37 -9.39 -24.94 26.42
C ILE A 37 -10.52 -25.58 27.22
N GLU A 38 -11.75 -25.06 27.11
CA GLU A 38 -12.94 -25.73 27.62
C GLU A 38 -13.21 -27.05 26.86
N ALA A 39 -13.10 -27.06 25.53
CA ALA A 39 -13.22 -28.29 24.72
C ALA A 39 -12.22 -29.37 25.15
N LEU A 40 -10.95 -28.99 25.31
CA LEU A 40 -9.88 -29.88 25.78
C LEU A 40 -10.20 -30.42 27.20
N GLY A 41 -10.68 -29.56 28.10
CA GLY A 41 -11.04 -29.93 29.48
C GLY A 41 -12.31 -30.78 29.61
N ILE A 42 -13.25 -30.69 28.67
CA ILE A 42 -14.45 -31.53 28.59
C ILE A 42 -14.06 -32.99 28.30
N ILE A 43 -13.17 -33.20 27.33
CA ILE A 43 -12.86 -34.55 26.82
C ILE A 43 -11.83 -35.27 27.69
N ASP A 44 -10.77 -34.56 28.11
CA ASP A 44 -9.71 -35.14 28.93
C ASP A 44 -9.68 -34.56 30.35
N ARG A 45 -10.34 -35.27 31.27
CA ARG A 45 -10.28 -34.97 32.72
C ARG A 45 -8.91 -35.28 33.34
N SER A 46 -8.04 -36.02 32.65
CA SER A 46 -6.66 -36.28 33.05
C SER A 46 -5.73 -35.29 32.36
N LYS A 47 -5.50 -34.16 33.03
CA LYS A 47 -4.61 -33.08 32.54
C LYS A 47 -3.28 -33.62 31.97
N GLU A 48 -2.94 -33.10 30.79
CA GLU A 48 -1.59 -32.87 30.26
C GLU A 48 -0.90 -33.90 29.32
N LYS A 49 -1.50 -35.02 28.87
CA LYS A 49 -0.83 -35.89 27.85
C LYS A 49 -1.74 -36.42 26.73
N ASN A 50 -1.28 -36.19 25.49
CA ASN A 50 -1.72 -36.84 24.24
C ASN A 50 -3.06 -36.39 23.65
N VAL A 51 -3.55 -35.17 23.92
CA VAL A 51 -4.70 -34.62 23.18
C VAL A 51 -4.25 -34.03 21.85
N VAL A 52 -4.90 -34.45 20.75
CA VAL A 52 -4.56 -34.05 19.38
C VAL A 52 -5.77 -33.42 18.72
N LEU A 53 -5.61 -32.21 18.18
CA LEU A 53 -6.56 -31.64 17.24
C LEU A 53 -6.25 -32.18 15.85
N VAL A 54 -7.26 -32.74 15.21
CA VAL A 54 -7.16 -33.36 13.89
C VAL A 54 -8.08 -32.57 12.96
N THR A 55 -7.50 -31.79 12.06
CA THR A 55 -8.26 -31.02 11.07
C THR A 55 -8.13 -31.71 9.72
N ARG A 56 -9.28 -32.02 9.11
CA ARG A 56 -9.36 -32.50 7.73
C ARG A 56 -9.18 -31.29 6.82
N THR A 57 -8.20 -31.32 5.94
CA THR A 57 -7.92 -30.26 4.96
C THR A 57 -8.05 -30.81 3.54
N PRO A 58 -8.18 -29.95 2.52
CA PRO A 58 -8.19 -30.38 1.12
C PRO A 58 -6.89 -31.06 0.62
N VAL A 59 -5.79 -31.01 1.40
CA VAL A 59 -4.54 -31.74 1.13
C VAL A 59 -4.32 -32.92 2.07
N GLY A 60 -5.37 -33.37 2.79
CA GLY A 60 -5.32 -34.51 3.71
C GLY A 60 -5.46 -34.12 5.19
N TRP A 61 -5.02 -34.99 6.09
CA TRP A 61 -5.19 -34.82 7.54
C TRP A 61 -4.02 -34.07 8.19
N THR A 62 -4.32 -32.93 8.82
CA THR A 62 -3.36 -32.18 9.65
C THR A 62 -3.57 -32.48 11.12
N THR A 63 -2.49 -32.75 11.86
CA THR A 63 -2.53 -32.99 13.30
C THR A 63 -1.75 -31.92 14.08
N TYR A 64 -2.34 -31.45 15.18
CA TYR A 64 -1.72 -30.56 16.15
C TYR A 64 -1.73 -31.25 17.52
N GLU A 65 -0.55 -31.53 18.04
CA GLU A 65 -0.39 -32.14 19.37
C GLU A 65 -0.29 -31.05 20.45
N TYR A 66 -1.16 -31.12 21.46
CA TYR A 66 -1.09 -30.23 22.62
C TYR A 66 -0.11 -30.79 23.67
N ILE A 67 0.97 -30.07 23.92
CA ILE A 67 1.98 -30.40 24.92
C ILE A 67 1.80 -29.45 26.11
N GLY A 68 1.10 -29.92 27.14
CA GLY A 68 0.82 -29.12 28.34
C GLY A 68 2.08 -28.88 29.19
N SER A 69 2.32 -27.64 29.57
CA SER A 69 3.22 -27.29 30.68
C SER A 69 2.68 -26.10 31.46
N SER A 70 2.85 -26.12 32.78
CA SER A 70 2.26 -25.15 33.72
C SER A 70 2.87 -23.74 33.68
N ALA A 71 3.84 -23.48 32.79
CA ALA A 71 4.48 -22.17 32.60
C ALA A 71 3.89 -21.35 31.43
N CYS A 72 2.98 -21.92 30.64
CA CYS A 72 2.46 -21.30 29.42
C CYS A 72 1.18 -20.48 29.69
N LYS A 73 1.28 -19.14 29.76
CA LYS A 73 0.12 -18.24 29.68
C LYS A 73 -0.15 -17.82 28.23
N VAL A 74 -0.80 -18.69 27.47
CA VAL A 74 -1.65 -18.27 26.35
C VAL A 74 -3.04 -18.03 26.90
N ASP A 75 -3.67 -16.91 26.56
CA ASP A 75 -5.08 -16.75 26.87
C ASP A 75 -5.92 -17.49 25.82
N PHE A 76 -6.25 -18.74 26.14
CA PHE A 76 -7.07 -19.59 25.28
C PHE A 76 -8.52 -19.09 25.15
N ARG A 77 -8.91 -18.01 25.84
CA ARG A 77 -10.17 -17.27 25.60
C ARG A 77 -10.11 -16.45 24.30
N GLU A 78 -8.91 -16.07 23.87
CA GLU A 78 -8.66 -15.28 22.65
C GLU A 78 -8.15 -16.16 21.49
N LEU A 79 -7.63 -17.36 21.78
CA LEU A 79 -7.08 -18.26 20.77
C LEU A 79 -8.16 -18.91 19.87
N ARG A 80 -8.55 -18.21 18.80
CA ARG A 80 -9.28 -18.78 17.65
C ARG A 80 -8.33 -19.66 16.83
N LEU A 81 -8.62 -20.94 16.66
CA LEU A 81 -7.77 -21.86 15.89
C LEU A 81 -7.89 -21.62 14.39
N GLY A 82 -6.78 -21.24 13.74
CA GLY A 82 -6.66 -21.25 12.27
C GLY A 82 -7.51 -20.22 11.53
N GLY A 83 -7.88 -19.10 12.16
CA GLY A 83 -8.61 -17.99 11.51
C GLY A 83 -10.05 -18.31 11.09
N LEU A 84 -10.56 -19.52 11.34
CA LEU A 84 -11.91 -19.97 10.99
C LEU A 84 -12.57 -20.61 12.21
N PRO A 85 -13.91 -20.58 12.34
CA PRO A 85 -14.60 -21.27 13.41
C PRO A 85 -14.31 -22.79 13.38
N LEU A 86 -14.05 -23.37 14.55
CA LEU A 86 -13.70 -24.80 14.70
C LEU A 86 -14.71 -25.72 14.01
N GLY A 87 -14.22 -26.52 13.05
CA GLY A 87 -15.03 -27.43 12.22
C GLY A 87 -16.10 -26.75 11.37
N GLY A 88 -16.04 -25.42 11.25
CA GLY A 88 -17.10 -24.61 10.70
C GLY A 88 -17.14 -24.50 9.18
N ASN A 89 -16.13 -25.03 8.47
CA ASN A 89 -15.88 -24.86 7.03
C ASN A 89 -14.96 -23.67 6.64
N PRO A 90 -14.46 -23.58 5.38
CA PRO A 90 -15.13 -22.67 4.46
C PRO A 90 -15.73 -23.34 3.21
N LEU A 91 -15.05 -24.33 2.59
CA LEU A 91 -15.69 -25.27 1.62
C LEU A 91 -15.57 -26.81 1.86
N LEU A 92 -14.68 -27.38 2.71
CA LEU A 92 -15.02 -28.49 3.67
C LEU A 92 -13.89 -28.97 4.65
N PRO A 93 -13.39 -28.13 5.59
CA PRO A 93 -12.66 -28.61 6.77
C PRO A 93 -13.56 -28.94 7.98
N GLU A 94 -13.45 -30.19 8.39
CA GLU A 94 -14.01 -30.70 9.66
C GLU A 94 -12.88 -30.76 10.70
N THR A 95 -13.09 -30.13 11.87
CA THR A 95 -12.15 -30.20 12.99
C THR A 95 -12.63 -31.19 14.02
N TYR A 96 -11.73 -32.07 14.40
CA TYR A 96 -11.94 -33.12 15.37
C TYR A 96 -10.94 -33.00 16.49
N ILE A 97 -11.31 -33.57 17.63
CA ILE A 97 -10.50 -33.61 18.84
C ILE A 97 -10.37 -35.06 19.27
N VAL A 98 -9.13 -35.49 19.48
CA VAL A 98 -8.75 -36.86 19.82
C VAL A 98 -8.10 -36.86 21.19
N ASP A 99 -8.69 -37.60 22.13
CA ASP A 99 -8.21 -37.67 23.51
C ASP A 99 -7.01 -38.60 23.69
N GLY A 100 -6.38 -38.58 24.86
CA GLY A 100 -5.24 -39.45 25.18
C GLY A 100 -5.56 -40.97 25.20
N LYS A 101 -6.80 -41.37 24.94
CA LYS A 101 -7.28 -42.76 24.81
C LYS A 101 -7.69 -43.11 23.37
N GLY A 102 -7.53 -42.19 22.40
CA GLY A 102 -7.93 -42.38 21.01
C GLY A 102 -9.44 -42.26 20.77
N ARG A 103 -10.17 -41.53 21.62
CA ARG A 103 -11.58 -41.21 21.42
C ARG A 103 -11.74 -39.92 20.62
N PHE A 104 -12.69 -39.86 19.70
CA PHE A 104 -12.81 -38.88 18.62
C PHE A 104 -14.17 -38.18 18.64
N SER A 105 -14.20 -36.85 18.66
CA SER A 105 -15.44 -36.06 18.54
C SER A 105 -15.27 -34.96 17.52
N ARG A 106 -16.34 -34.62 16.79
CA ARG A 106 -16.37 -33.47 15.89
C ARG A 106 -16.69 -32.22 16.69
N ILE A 107 -16.01 -31.12 16.38
CA ILE A 107 -16.39 -29.81 16.85
C ILE A 107 -17.33 -29.19 15.83
N VAL A 108 -18.48 -28.69 16.30
CA VAL A 108 -19.51 -28.05 15.47
C VAL A 108 -19.84 -26.70 16.10
N PHE A 109 -20.02 -25.66 15.29
CA PHE A 109 -20.53 -24.35 15.73
C PHE A 109 -22.04 -24.30 15.51
N ASP A 110 -22.81 -23.88 16.51
CA ASP A 110 -24.29 -23.83 16.45
C ASP A 110 -24.86 -22.44 16.06
N GLY A 111 -23.98 -21.48 15.74
CA GLY A 111 -24.33 -20.09 15.48
C GLY A 111 -24.01 -19.15 16.65
N HIS A 112 -23.88 -19.68 17.86
CA HIS A 112 -23.53 -18.90 19.05
C HIS A 112 -22.35 -19.48 19.85
N GLN A 113 -22.25 -20.81 19.91
CA GLN A 113 -21.27 -21.55 20.72
C GLN A 113 -20.74 -22.76 19.94
N TYR A 114 -19.64 -23.35 20.42
CA TYR A 114 -19.15 -24.62 19.90
C TYR A 114 -19.68 -25.77 20.76
N ARG A 115 -19.93 -26.92 20.13
CA ARG A 115 -20.37 -28.15 20.79
C ARG A 115 -19.57 -29.34 20.25
N LEU A 116 -19.40 -30.36 21.10
CA LEU A 116 -18.92 -31.66 20.66
C LEU A 116 -20.07 -32.50 20.12
N ASP A 117 -19.85 -33.14 18.99
CA ASP A 117 -20.83 -33.96 18.29
C ASP A 117 -20.29 -35.38 18.08
N GLU A 118 -21.15 -36.36 18.36
CA GLU A 118 -20.84 -37.77 18.09
C GLU A 118 -20.94 -38.02 16.59
N THR A 119 -19.86 -38.53 16.01
CA THR A 119 -19.83 -38.90 14.59
C THR A 119 -18.88 -40.07 14.36
N PRO A 120 -19.20 -40.98 13.42
CA PRO A 120 -18.18 -41.84 12.84
C PRO A 120 -17.10 -40.99 12.14
N ARG A 121 -15.89 -41.54 12.03
CA ARG A 121 -14.80 -40.96 11.24
C ARG A 121 -15.23 -40.88 9.75
N PRO A 122 -15.04 -39.75 9.05
CA PRO A 122 -15.29 -39.68 7.61
C PRO A 122 -14.25 -40.55 6.87
N ILE A 123 -14.73 -41.35 5.92
CA ILE A 123 -13.93 -42.39 5.23
C ILE A 123 -13.42 -41.91 3.85
N GLN A 124 -14.08 -40.93 3.22
CA GLN A 124 -13.62 -40.33 1.96
C GLN A 124 -12.63 -39.19 2.19
N GLU A 125 -11.68 -39.01 1.28
CA GLU A 125 -10.86 -37.80 1.17
C GLU A 125 -11.53 -36.76 0.25
N PRO A 126 -11.29 -35.44 0.43
CA PRO A 126 -11.75 -34.43 -0.52
C PRO A 126 -11.05 -34.61 -1.87
N SER A 127 -11.79 -34.54 -2.98
CA SER A 127 -11.27 -34.83 -4.33
C SER A 127 -10.51 -33.67 -4.99
N GLY A 128 -9.84 -32.82 -4.22
CA GLY A 128 -9.10 -31.67 -4.74
C GLY A 128 -8.51 -30.78 -3.66
N SER A 129 -7.33 -30.21 -3.93
CA SER A 129 -6.57 -29.36 -3.01
C SER A 129 -6.89 -27.87 -3.18
N TRP A 130 -7.49 -27.26 -2.15
CA TRP A 130 -7.70 -25.82 -2.00
C TRP A 130 -7.18 -25.38 -0.63
N VAL A 131 -6.30 -24.38 -0.55
CA VAL A 131 -5.68 -23.96 0.73
C VAL A 131 -5.56 -22.44 0.80
N VAL A 132 -6.72 -21.76 0.89
CA VAL A 132 -6.78 -20.42 1.48
C VAL A 132 -6.18 -20.52 2.88
N GLU A 133 -5.08 -19.83 3.09
CA GLU A 133 -4.46 -19.74 4.41
C GLU A 133 -5.23 -18.70 5.23
N ALA A 134 -6.08 -19.20 6.12
CA ALA A 134 -6.66 -18.40 7.19
C ALA A 134 -5.70 -18.40 8.39
N VAL A 135 -5.39 -17.20 8.89
CA VAL A 135 -4.34 -16.96 9.89
C VAL A 135 -5.00 -16.58 11.22
N VAL A 136 -4.40 -16.97 12.34
CA VAL A 136 -4.79 -16.44 13.65
C VAL A 136 -4.58 -14.93 13.63
N PRO A 137 -5.63 -14.10 13.83
CA PRO A 137 -5.48 -12.65 13.79
C PRO A 137 -4.48 -12.18 14.85
N VAL A 138 -3.62 -11.27 14.44
CA VAL A 138 -2.72 -10.53 15.34
C VAL A 138 -3.08 -9.05 15.24
N GLU A 139 -2.68 -8.28 16.25
CA GLU A 139 -2.79 -6.82 16.18
C GLU A 139 -1.94 -6.32 15.02
N GLU A 140 -2.60 -5.68 14.06
CA GLU A 140 -2.02 -5.09 12.87
C GLU A 140 -1.65 -3.64 13.12
N ILE A 141 -0.50 -3.21 12.58
CA ILE A 141 -0.02 -1.84 12.69
C ILE A 141 0.52 -1.37 11.34
N ASN A 142 0.18 -0.14 10.95
CA ASN A 142 0.69 0.45 9.72
C ASN A 142 2.17 0.86 9.83
N HIS A 143 2.82 1.06 8.68
CA HIS A 143 4.24 1.41 8.60
C HIS A 143 4.59 2.65 9.43
N SER A 144 3.74 3.68 9.38
CA SER A 144 3.89 4.94 10.12
C SER A 144 3.47 4.87 11.60
N LYS A 145 2.98 3.72 12.07
CA LYS A 145 2.64 3.40 13.48
C LYS A 145 1.60 4.33 14.13
N ASN A 146 0.71 4.91 13.32
CA ASN A 146 -0.39 5.76 13.79
C ASN A 146 -1.77 5.11 13.68
N VAL A 147 -1.88 3.96 12.98
CA VAL A 147 -3.10 3.18 12.85
C VAL A 147 -2.82 1.75 13.29
N THR A 148 -3.63 1.26 14.22
CA THR A 148 -3.57 -0.10 14.77
C THR A 148 -4.98 -0.70 14.72
N TRP A 149 -5.11 -1.95 14.32
CA TRP A 149 -6.41 -2.65 14.24
C TRP A 149 -6.26 -4.15 14.50
N LEU A 150 -7.36 -4.83 14.80
CA LEU A 150 -7.39 -6.29 14.98
C LEU A 150 -8.61 -6.85 14.23
N PRO A 151 -8.44 -7.52 13.09
CA PRO A 151 -9.55 -8.17 12.40
C PRO A 151 -10.01 -9.43 13.14
N LYS A 152 -11.27 -9.84 12.95
CA LYS A 152 -11.77 -11.15 13.42
C LYS A 152 -11.15 -12.31 12.62
N ILE A 153 -10.81 -12.08 11.35
CA ILE A 153 -10.22 -13.07 10.42
C ILE A 153 -9.19 -12.38 9.50
N THR A 154 -8.01 -12.99 9.34
CA THR A 154 -7.04 -12.63 8.28
C THR A 154 -6.92 -13.76 7.26
N LEU A 155 -7.02 -13.45 5.97
CA LEU A 155 -6.95 -14.39 4.85
C LEU A 155 -5.77 -14.07 3.91
N ARG A 156 -5.05 -15.10 3.46
CA ARG A 156 -3.94 -15.03 2.49
C ARG A 156 -4.19 -15.88 1.24
N PRO A 157 -5.13 -15.47 0.36
CA PRO A 157 -5.43 -16.22 -0.85
C PRO A 157 -4.33 -16.03 -1.91
N THR A 158 -4.15 -17.00 -2.81
CA THR A 158 -3.64 -16.73 -4.17
C THR A 158 -4.70 -15.98 -5.00
N LEU A 159 -4.34 -15.62 -6.23
CA LEU A 159 -5.28 -15.07 -7.21
C LEU A 159 -6.49 -15.98 -7.45
N ASP A 160 -6.25 -17.27 -7.71
CA ASP A 160 -7.30 -18.28 -7.97
C ASP A 160 -8.17 -18.55 -6.73
N GLU A 161 -7.60 -18.41 -5.54
CA GLU A 161 -8.27 -18.68 -4.26
C GLU A 161 -9.19 -17.52 -3.80
N LEU A 162 -8.94 -16.29 -4.27
CA LEU A 162 -9.63 -15.07 -3.81
C LEU A 162 -11.15 -15.13 -3.97
N LEU A 163 -11.62 -15.60 -5.12
CA LEU A 163 -13.05 -15.61 -5.46
C LEU A 163 -13.85 -16.52 -4.50
N ALA A 164 -13.31 -17.71 -4.22
CA ALA A 164 -13.89 -18.64 -3.27
C ALA A 164 -13.80 -18.12 -1.82
N ALA A 165 -12.72 -17.41 -1.47
CA ALA A 165 -12.57 -16.77 -0.17
C ALA A 165 -13.64 -15.68 0.06
N LEU A 166 -13.87 -14.79 -0.92
CA LEU A 166 -14.90 -13.74 -0.83
C LEU A 166 -16.31 -14.33 -0.80
N SER A 167 -16.60 -15.31 -1.67
CA SER A 167 -17.91 -15.98 -1.68
C SER A 167 -18.20 -16.68 -0.35
N TRP A 168 -17.18 -17.24 0.32
CA TRP A 168 -17.34 -17.78 1.67
C TRP A 168 -17.68 -16.69 2.70
N VAL A 169 -16.97 -15.56 2.68
CA VAL A 169 -17.22 -14.43 3.59
C VAL A 169 -18.66 -13.93 3.43
N ASP A 170 -19.14 -13.72 2.20
CA ASP A 170 -20.51 -13.25 1.93
C ASP A 170 -21.58 -14.19 2.49
N GLN A 171 -21.32 -15.51 2.49
CA GLN A 171 -22.23 -16.54 2.99
C GLN A 171 -22.19 -16.70 4.52
N ASN A 172 -21.06 -16.41 5.17
CA ASN A 172 -20.81 -16.78 6.58
C ASN A 172 -20.63 -15.56 7.52
N MET A 173 -20.37 -14.39 6.95
CA MET A 173 -20.24 -13.11 7.64
C MET A 173 -21.00 -12.03 6.83
N PRO A 174 -22.33 -12.15 6.68
CA PRO A 174 -23.12 -11.28 5.78
C PRO A 174 -23.08 -9.78 6.15
N ASP A 175 -22.83 -9.46 7.42
CA ASP A 175 -22.65 -8.09 7.93
C ASP A 175 -21.17 -7.67 8.07
N GLY A 176 -20.22 -8.56 7.74
CA GLY A 176 -18.79 -8.38 8.00
C GLY A 176 -18.10 -7.52 6.95
N LYS A 177 -17.34 -6.51 7.38
CA LYS A 177 -16.59 -5.63 6.47
C LYS A 177 -15.29 -6.28 6.00
N VAL A 178 -15.03 -6.24 4.69
CA VAL A 178 -13.81 -6.79 4.07
C VAL A 178 -12.91 -5.66 3.62
N LYS A 179 -11.64 -5.65 4.03
CA LYS A 179 -10.61 -4.80 3.40
C LYS A 179 -9.39 -5.64 3.03
N ALA A 180 -8.77 -5.29 1.91
CA ALA A 180 -7.47 -5.82 1.52
C ALA A 180 -6.38 -4.77 1.79
N GLY A 181 -5.20 -5.20 2.23
CA GLY A 181 -4.07 -4.32 2.41
C GLY A 181 -2.73 -5.06 2.32
N GLY A 182 -1.90 -4.64 1.36
CA GLY A 182 -0.56 -5.17 1.12
C GLY A 182 0.46 -4.67 2.15
N SER A 183 1.36 -3.80 1.73
CA SER A 183 2.52 -3.34 2.54
C SER A 183 2.18 -2.48 3.78
N LYS A 184 0.90 -2.34 4.14
CA LYS A 184 0.38 -1.57 5.28
C LYS A 184 0.98 -0.16 5.38
N HIS A 185 1.28 0.47 4.25
CA HIS A 185 2.01 1.75 4.17
C HIS A 185 1.10 2.99 4.29
N SER A 186 -0.22 2.84 4.17
CA SER A 186 -1.12 3.98 4.26
C SER A 186 -1.15 4.57 5.68
N SER A 187 -1.04 5.90 5.79
CA SER A 187 -1.19 6.62 7.07
C SER A 187 -2.66 6.94 7.42
N SER A 188 -3.58 6.80 6.46
CA SER A 188 -5.03 6.81 6.68
C SER A 188 -5.56 5.45 7.14
N GLN A 189 -6.81 5.41 7.57
CA GLN A 189 -7.53 4.18 7.91
C GLN A 189 -8.13 3.47 6.66
N VAL A 190 -7.71 3.81 5.44
CA VAL A 190 -8.32 3.36 4.17
C VAL A 190 -8.37 1.83 4.00
N ALA A 191 -7.45 1.09 4.63
CA ALA A 191 -7.37 -0.37 4.57
C ALA A 191 -7.80 -1.10 5.86
N VAL A 192 -8.25 -0.38 6.90
CA VAL A 192 -8.58 -0.97 8.20
C VAL A 192 -9.87 -1.79 8.13
N SER A 193 -9.87 -3.00 8.69
CA SER A 193 -11.10 -3.75 8.98
C SER A 193 -11.04 -4.40 10.37
N ALA A 194 -12.17 -4.35 11.09
CA ALA A 194 -12.37 -5.09 12.33
C ALA A 194 -12.94 -6.50 12.11
N ASP A 195 -13.41 -6.82 10.90
CA ASP A 195 -14.02 -8.12 10.58
C ASP A 195 -13.06 -9.00 9.77
N VAL A 196 -12.94 -8.74 8.46
CA VAL A 196 -12.12 -9.54 7.54
C VAL A 196 -11.04 -8.69 6.90
N TYR A 197 -9.80 -9.16 7.01
CA TYR A 197 -8.62 -8.55 6.40
C TYR A 197 -7.97 -9.52 5.39
N ILE A 198 -7.70 -9.04 4.18
CA ILE A 198 -7.08 -9.83 3.11
C ILE A 198 -5.65 -9.32 2.87
N GLU A 199 -4.69 -10.22 3.04
CA GLU A 199 -3.28 -9.97 2.75
C GLU A 199 -2.93 -10.51 1.35
N PRO A 200 -2.65 -9.64 0.37
CA PRO A 200 -2.43 -10.05 -1.01
C PRO A 200 -1.03 -10.63 -1.26
N GLU A 201 -0.24 -11.01 -0.25
CA GLU A 201 1.16 -11.43 -0.43
C GLU A 201 1.32 -12.62 -1.40
N ARG A 202 0.34 -13.54 -1.42
CA ARG A 202 0.28 -14.68 -2.34
C ARG A 202 -0.41 -14.36 -3.68
N MET A 203 -0.94 -13.14 -3.86
CA MET A 203 -1.63 -12.68 -5.07
C MET A 203 -0.65 -12.08 -6.10
N LYS A 204 0.48 -12.76 -6.32
CA LYS A 204 1.56 -12.31 -7.20
C LYS A 204 1.49 -12.98 -8.57
N LEU A 205 1.52 -12.16 -9.61
CA LEU A 205 1.54 -12.53 -11.03
C LEU A 205 2.22 -11.39 -11.79
N ILE A 206 3.29 -11.66 -12.53
CA ILE A 206 3.82 -10.70 -13.50
C ILE A 206 4.03 -11.44 -14.81
N ARG A 207 3.46 -10.90 -15.90
CA ARG A 207 3.63 -11.44 -17.25
C ARG A 207 3.34 -10.40 -18.32
N THR A 208 3.99 -10.54 -19.47
CA THR A 208 3.66 -9.79 -20.68
C THR A 208 2.30 -10.24 -21.22
N VAL A 209 1.65 -9.39 -22.03
CA VAL A 209 0.37 -9.75 -22.68
C VAL A 209 0.46 -10.96 -23.63
N ASN A 210 1.66 -11.36 -24.07
CA ASN A 210 1.87 -12.55 -24.91
C ASN A 210 1.94 -13.86 -24.11
N GLU A 211 2.08 -13.76 -22.78
CA GLU A 211 2.05 -14.89 -21.82
C GLU A 211 0.71 -14.96 -21.08
N ASP A 212 -0.15 -13.96 -21.27
CA ASP A 212 -1.50 -13.85 -20.73
C ASP A 212 -2.49 -14.59 -21.66
N PRO A 213 -3.65 -15.10 -21.19
CA PRO A 213 -4.64 -15.72 -22.07
C PRO A 213 -5.04 -14.76 -23.20
N ASP A 214 -5.02 -15.25 -24.44
CA ASP A 214 -5.22 -14.40 -25.62
C ASP A 214 -6.72 -14.07 -25.80
N VAL A 215 -7.15 -13.06 -25.04
CA VAL A 215 -8.51 -12.50 -25.03
C VAL A 215 -8.54 -11.07 -25.54
N TYR A 216 -7.45 -10.63 -26.19
CA TYR A 216 -7.20 -9.24 -26.56
C TYR A 216 -7.51 -8.98 -28.03
N ARG A 217 -7.93 -7.75 -28.34
CA ARG A 217 -8.22 -7.35 -29.72
C ARG A 217 -6.96 -7.42 -30.59
N SER A 218 -7.11 -7.78 -31.86
CA SER A 218 -6.00 -7.98 -32.80
C SER A 218 -5.38 -6.68 -33.34
N ASP A 219 -6.07 -5.55 -33.17
CA ASP A 219 -5.69 -4.23 -33.67
C ASP A 219 -4.78 -3.44 -32.72
N LEU A 220 -4.42 -4.00 -31.56
CA LEU A 220 -3.54 -3.35 -30.56
C LEU A 220 -2.15 -2.99 -31.10
N SER A 221 -1.67 -3.61 -32.19
CA SER A 221 -0.41 -3.27 -32.88
C SER A 221 0.80 -3.11 -31.90
N GLU A 222 1.61 -2.06 -32.05
CA GLU A 222 2.79 -1.79 -31.21
C GLU A 222 2.44 -1.60 -29.73
N ARG A 223 1.21 -1.13 -29.41
CA ARG A 223 0.73 -0.98 -28.04
C ARG A 223 0.78 -2.30 -27.28
N ARG A 224 0.56 -3.44 -27.96
CA ARG A 224 0.61 -4.78 -27.36
C ARG A 224 1.96 -5.04 -26.68
N GLU A 225 3.08 -4.58 -27.24
CA GLU A 225 4.41 -4.76 -26.64
C GLU A 225 4.62 -3.98 -25.34
N ASN A 226 3.75 -3.01 -25.04
CA ASN A 226 3.79 -2.19 -23.84
C ASN A 226 2.76 -2.63 -22.79
N LEU A 227 2.07 -3.76 -22.99
CA LEU A 227 1.08 -4.27 -22.04
C LEU A 227 1.67 -5.36 -21.13
N VAL A 228 1.64 -5.11 -19.82
CA VAL A 228 2.12 -6.03 -18.78
C VAL A 228 1.06 -6.19 -17.69
N ARG A 229 0.73 -7.44 -17.35
CA ARG A 229 -0.21 -7.76 -16.27
C ARG A 229 0.53 -7.91 -14.95
N GLY A 230 0.01 -7.26 -13.91
CA GLY A 230 0.52 -7.32 -12.53
C GLY A 230 -0.57 -7.70 -11.52
N GLY A 231 -0.31 -8.70 -10.68
CA GLY A 231 -1.17 -9.10 -9.57
C GLY A 231 -1.17 -8.06 -8.44
N SER A 232 -2.28 -7.94 -7.70
CA SER A 232 -2.40 -6.93 -6.64
C SER A 232 -1.42 -7.11 -5.48
N GLY A 233 -0.86 -8.31 -5.34
CA GLY A 233 0.20 -8.67 -4.40
C GLY A 233 1.61 -8.27 -4.80
N ASN A 234 1.86 -7.96 -6.06
CA ASN A 234 3.18 -7.55 -6.53
C ASN A 234 3.54 -6.17 -5.99
N THR A 235 4.77 -6.01 -5.55
CA THR A 235 5.35 -4.72 -5.20
C THR A 235 5.80 -3.96 -6.44
N ILE A 236 5.84 -2.62 -6.35
CA ILE A 236 6.45 -1.77 -7.38
C ILE A 236 7.91 -2.19 -7.63
N LYS A 237 8.65 -2.62 -6.59
CA LYS A 237 10.03 -3.14 -6.69
C LYS A 237 10.13 -4.42 -7.53
N GLU A 238 9.22 -5.37 -7.35
CA GLU A 238 9.15 -6.59 -8.18
C GLU A 238 8.79 -6.26 -9.63
N MET A 239 7.84 -5.33 -9.85
CA MET A 239 7.49 -4.86 -11.18
C MET A 239 8.66 -4.13 -11.86
N ASN A 240 9.36 -3.24 -11.16
CA ASN A 240 10.53 -2.52 -11.69
C ASN A 240 11.60 -3.48 -12.22
N ARG A 241 11.88 -4.55 -11.46
CA ARG A 241 12.82 -5.61 -11.87
C ARG A 241 12.35 -6.29 -13.16
N PHE A 242 11.13 -6.84 -13.16
CA PHE A 242 10.58 -7.55 -14.31
C PHE A 242 10.54 -6.67 -15.57
N LEU A 243 10.04 -5.43 -15.44
CA LEU A 243 9.95 -4.50 -16.55
C LEU A 243 11.33 -4.21 -17.15
N TRP A 244 12.34 -3.94 -16.31
CA TRP A 244 13.69 -3.65 -16.79
C TRP A 244 14.32 -4.85 -17.53
N GLU A 245 14.12 -6.07 -17.01
CA GLU A 245 14.57 -7.32 -17.64
C GLU A 245 13.90 -7.57 -19.01
N HIS A 246 12.75 -6.94 -19.28
CA HIS A 246 12.04 -6.95 -20.57
C HIS A 246 12.23 -5.66 -21.39
N GLY A 247 13.20 -4.79 -21.04
CA GLY A 247 13.48 -3.55 -21.77
C GLY A 247 12.40 -2.46 -21.61
N LYS A 248 11.60 -2.53 -20.54
CA LYS A 248 10.52 -1.60 -20.20
C LYS A 248 10.76 -0.92 -18.84
N SER A 249 9.97 0.10 -18.52
CA SER A 249 9.93 0.74 -17.21
C SER A 249 8.58 1.44 -16.98
N PHE A 250 8.28 1.82 -15.73
CA PHE A 250 7.19 2.76 -15.47
C PHE A 250 7.57 4.17 -15.96
N PRO A 251 6.63 4.95 -16.54
CA PRO A 251 6.91 6.30 -17.01
C PRO A 251 7.12 7.30 -15.86
N ALA A 252 6.51 7.06 -14.71
CA ALA A 252 6.67 7.82 -13.48
C ALA A 252 6.46 6.88 -12.29
N LEU A 253 7.01 7.22 -11.12
CA LEU A 253 6.84 6.46 -9.88
C LEU A 253 6.69 7.42 -8.69
N GLY A 254 6.09 6.91 -7.61
CA GLY A 254 6.23 7.51 -6.28
C GLY A 254 7.60 7.21 -5.67
N GLY A 255 7.90 7.82 -4.52
CA GLY A 255 9.21 7.74 -3.88
C GLY A 255 9.59 6.39 -3.25
N PHE A 256 8.61 5.52 -2.97
CA PHE A 256 8.81 4.21 -2.34
C PHE A 256 8.26 3.07 -3.20
N ASP A 257 9.06 2.02 -3.40
CA ASP A 257 8.77 0.90 -4.29
C ASP A 257 8.34 -0.39 -3.56
N GLY A 258 8.42 -0.45 -2.24
CA GLY A 258 7.92 -1.59 -1.45
C GLY A 258 6.40 -1.65 -1.31
N GLN A 259 5.64 -0.72 -1.89
CA GLN A 259 4.18 -0.71 -1.91
C GLN A 259 3.62 -1.71 -2.95
N THR A 260 2.54 -2.43 -2.63
CA THR A 260 1.89 -3.34 -3.59
C THR A 260 0.98 -2.62 -4.59
N LEU A 261 0.80 -3.21 -5.78
CA LEU A 261 -0.10 -2.70 -6.82
C LEU A 261 -1.52 -2.51 -6.30
N GLY A 262 -2.03 -3.45 -5.48
CA GLY A 262 -3.34 -3.33 -4.83
C GLY A 262 -3.48 -2.15 -3.87
N GLY A 263 -2.38 -1.56 -3.39
CA GLY A 263 -2.38 -0.37 -2.54
C GLY A 263 -2.13 0.95 -3.28
N VAL A 264 -1.18 0.98 -4.21
CA VAL A 264 -0.74 2.24 -4.86
C VAL A 264 -1.77 2.84 -5.79
N PHE A 265 -2.44 2.03 -6.60
CA PHE A 265 -3.38 2.55 -7.59
C PHE A 265 -4.68 3.06 -6.93
N PRO A 266 -5.39 2.30 -6.07
CA PRO A 266 -6.67 2.74 -5.51
C PRO A 266 -6.57 3.95 -4.56
N THR A 267 -5.36 4.32 -4.15
CA THR A 267 -5.11 5.46 -3.24
C THR A 267 -4.51 6.69 -3.92
N GLY A 268 -4.26 6.62 -5.23
CA GLY A 268 -3.83 7.78 -6.04
C GLY A 268 -2.33 8.09 -6.02
N THR A 269 -1.44 7.11 -5.76
CA THR A 269 0.02 7.31 -5.76
C THR A 269 0.50 8.01 -7.04
N HIS A 270 1.37 9.01 -6.90
CA HIS A 270 1.90 9.81 -8.00
C HIS A 270 3.38 10.15 -7.83
N GLY A 271 4.03 10.58 -8.92
CA GLY A 271 5.37 11.16 -8.90
C GLY A 271 5.33 12.70 -8.98
N SER A 272 6.38 13.29 -9.56
CA SER A 272 6.42 14.73 -9.95
C SER A 272 6.79 14.94 -11.42
N VAL A 273 6.20 14.12 -12.31
CA VAL A 273 6.39 14.18 -13.76
C VAL A 273 5.19 14.93 -14.35
N PHE A 274 5.30 16.24 -14.54
CA PHE A 274 4.13 17.09 -14.83
C PHE A 274 3.45 16.79 -16.18
N THR A 275 4.12 16.08 -17.09
CA THR A 275 3.53 15.59 -18.34
C THR A 275 2.60 14.38 -18.14
N ARG A 276 2.60 13.76 -16.95
CA ARG A 276 1.87 12.53 -16.56
C ARG A 276 0.96 12.78 -15.35
N GLY A 277 -0.12 12.01 -15.27
CA GLY A 277 -1.01 12.00 -14.11
C GLY A 277 -0.50 11.10 -12.96
N PRO A 278 -1.37 10.72 -12.01
CA PRO A 278 -1.06 9.71 -11.01
C PRO A 278 -0.78 8.35 -11.67
N LEU A 279 -0.14 7.44 -10.94
CA LEU A 279 0.28 6.14 -11.46
C LEU A 279 -0.91 5.32 -12.02
N ALA A 280 -2.12 5.54 -11.51
CA ALA A 280 -3.36 4.93 -12.02
C ALA A 280 -3.62 5.20 -13.52
N GLU A 281 -3.09 6.27 -14.11
CA GLU A 281 -3.19 6.53 -15.56
C GLU A 281 -2.45 5.48 -16.42
N THR A 282 -1.56 4.66 -15.85
CA THR A 282 -0.96 3.52 -16.58
C THR A 282 -1.91 2.33 -16.70
N ILE A 283 -3.03 2.31 -15.97
CA ILE A 283 -3.99 1.20 -16.05
C ILE A 283 -4.78 1.27 -17.36
N VAL A 284 -4.95 0.11 -17.99
CA VAL A 284 -5.83 -0.06 -19.17
C VAL A 284 -6.91 -1.13 -18.98
N SER A 285 -6.79 -1.95 -17.93
CA SER A 285 -7.77 -2.98 -17.54
C SER A 285 -7.62 -3.31 -16.05
N ILE A 286 -8.73 -3.44 -15.33
CA ILE A 286 -8.77 -3.75 -13.90
C ILE A 286 -9.58 -5.04 -13.69
N ASP A 287 -8.98 -6.07 -13.09
CA ASP A 287 -9.72 -7.23 -12.61
C ASP A 287 -10.04 -7.03 -11.11
N LEU A 288 -11.33 -6.84 -10.78
CA LEU A 288 -11.86 -6.73 -9.42
C LEU A 288 -12.65 -8.00 -9.05
N ALA A 289 -12.39 -8.53 -7.85
CA ALA A 289 -13.21 -9.57 -7.24
C ALA A 289 -14.26 -8.94 -6.33
N LEU A 290 -15.53 -9.22 -6.60
CA LEU A 290 -16.67 -8.73 -5.82
C LEU A 290 -16.96 -9.64 -4.62
N SER A 291 -17.75 -9.15 -3.65
CA SER A 291 -18.15 -9.89 -2.45
C SER A 291 -18.84 -11.21 -2.77
N SER A 292 -19.61 -11.28 -3.85
CA SER A 292 -20.25 -12.51 -4.35
C SER A 292 -19.28 -13.62 -4.79
N GLY A 293 -17.99 -13.30 -4.98
CA GLY A 293 -17.01 -14.18 -5.62
C GLY A 293 -17.02 -14.11 -7.16
N GLN A 294 -17.76 -13.18 -7.77
CA GLN A 294 -17.62 -12.90 -9.21
C GLN A 294 -16.34 -12.10 -9.48
N LEU A 295 -15.60 -12.47 -10.52
CA LEU A 295 -14.54 -11.65 -11.10
C LEU A 295 -15.13 -10.73 -12.18
N VAL A 296 -14.81 -9.44 -12.10
CA VAL A 296 -15.21 -8.43 -13.07
C VAL A 296 -13.96 -7.78 -13.66
N ARG A 297 -13.86 -7.77 -15.00
CA ARG A 297 -12.86 -7.00 -15.74
C ARG A 297 -13.48 -5.67 -16.16
N ILE A 298 -12.87 -4.56 -15.76
CA ILE A 298 -13.32 -3.20 -16.06
C ILE A 298 -12.29 -2.52 -16.96
N GLU A 299 -12.77 -2.00 -18.09
CA GLU A 299 -12.00 -1.32 -19.14
C GLU A 299 -12.81 -0.11 -19.66
N PRO A 300 -12.18 0.85 -20.35
CA PRO A 300 -12.89 1.87 -21.13
C PRO A 300 -13.86 1.25 -22.15
N HIS A 301 -14.76 2.05 -22.72
CA HIS A 301 -15.70 1.60 -23.76
C HIS A 301 -14.98 0.99 -24.99
N ASP A 302 -13.80 1.50 -25.33
CA ASP A 302 -12.93 1.02 -26.41
C ASP A 302 -11.85 0.02 -25.93
N GLY A 303 -12.03 -0.56 -24.75
CA GLY A 303 -11.08 -1.41 -24.01
C GLY A 303 -10.36 -2.52 -24.78
N ILE A 304 -9.19 -2.92 -24.27
CA ILE A 304 -8.25 -3.83 -24.97
C ILE A 304 -8.76 -5.27 -25.15
N THR A 305 -9.73 -5.72 -24.35
CA THR A 305 -10.27 -7.08 -24.41
C THR A 305 -11.27 -7.23 -25.57
N ASP A 306 -11.22 -8.36 -26.28
CA ASP A 306 -12.28 -8.78 -27.20
C ASP A 306 -13.38 -9.53 -26.41
N PRO A 307 -14.64 -9.06 -26.44
CA PRO A 307 -15.71 -9.66 -25.65
C PRO A 307 -16.02 -11.13 -25.98
N LYS A 308 -15.79 -11.58 -27.22
CA LYS A 308 -16.07 -12.96 -27.65
C LYS A 308 -14.95 -13.89 -27.20
N ALA A 309 -13.69 -13.48 -27.38
CA ALA A 309 -12.52 -14.22 -26.95
C ALA A 309 -12.49 -14.37 -25.41
N LEU A 310 -12.87 -13.32 -24.66
CA LEU A 310 -13.03 -13.44 -23.21
C LEU A 310 -14.12 -14.46 -22.84
N ALA A 311 -15.30 -14.37 -23.45
CA ALA A 311 -16.42 -15.27 -23.14
C ALA A 311 -16.10 -16.75 -23.44
N SER A 312 -15.27 -17.05 -24.45
CA SER A 312 -14.82 -18.41 -24.75
C SER A 312 -13.69 -18.92 -23.86
N THR A 313 -12.82 -18.03 -23.37
CA THR A 313 -11.54 -18.41 -22.73
C THR A 313 -11.56 -18.25 -21.21
N LEU A 314 -12.27 -17.25 -20.70
CA LEU A 314 -12.37 -16.89 -19.27
C LEU A 314 -13.85 -16.70 -18.87
N SER A 315 -14.65 -17.74 -19.06
CA SER A 315 -16.12 -17.71 -18.92
C SER A 315 -16.66 -17.37 -17.52
N ASN A 316 -15.81 -17.36 -16.49
CA ASN A 316 -16.12 -16.90 -15.13
C ASN A 316 -15.87 -15.39 -14.91
N THR A 317 -15.36 -14.67 -15.90
CA THR A 317 -15.02 -13.24 -15.83
C THR A 317 -16.08 -12.41 -16.56
N ARG A 318 -16.74 -11.49 -15.84
CA ARG A 318 -17.68 -10.52 -16.44
C ARG A 318 -16.91 -9.32 -16.98
N LEU A 319 -17.02 -9.02 -18.27
CA LEU A 319 -16.48 -7.80 -18.85
C LEU A 319 -17.42 -6.62 -18.63
N ILE A 320 -16.85 -5.47 -18.29
CA ILE A 320 -17.44 -4.13 -18.38
C ILE A 320 -16.48 -3.30 -19.25
N GLN A 321 -16.97 -2.84 -20.40
CA GLN A 321 -16.29 -1.86 -21.25
C GLN A 321 -17.16 -0.60 -21.23
N ASP A 322 -16.88 0.28 -20.26
CA ASP A 322 -17.65 1.48 -19.97
C ASP A 322 -16.75 2.51 -19.27
N ASP A 323 -16.81 3.76 -19.74
CA ASP A 323 -15.90 4.81 -19.28
C ASP A 323 -16.19 5.26 -17.84
N ASP A 324 -17.45 5.34 -17.42
CA ASP A 324 -17.81 5.72 -16.04
C ASP A 324 -17.30 4.67 -15.05
N ASN A 325 -17.58 3.39 -15.33
CA ASN A 325 -17.15 2.29 -14.48
C ASN A 325 -15.63 2.21 -14.42
N PHE A 326 -14.93 2.47 -15.53
CA PHE A 326 -13.48 2.50 -15.56
C PHE A 326 -12.89 3.68 -14.78
N HIS A 327 -13.36 4.90 -15.04
CA HIS A 327 -12.92 6.13 -14.37
C HIS A 327 -13.17 6.08 -12.86
N ALA A 328 -14.29 5.48 -12.43
CA ALA A 328 -14.58 5.29 -11.02
C ALA A 328 -13.66 4.25 -10.35
N ALA A 329 -13.31 3.18 -11.09
CA ALA A 329 -12.48 2.09 -10.59
C ALA A 329 -10.99 2.44 -10.47
N LEU A 330 -10.46 3.46 -11.17
CA LEU A 330 -9.04 3.86 -11.11
C LEU A 330 -8.57 4.24 -9.69
N ILE A 331 -9.34 5.07 -8.99
CA ILE A 331 -9.07 5.49 -7.60
C ILE A 331 -10.29 5.10 -6.75
N ASN A 332 -10.40 3.81 -6.45
CA ASN A 332 -11.57 3.24 -5.78
C ASN A 332 -11.43 3.08 -4.25
N MET A 333 -10.27 3.40 -3.65
CA MET A 333 -10.01 3.28 -2.19
C MET A 333 -10.28 1.87 -1.60
N GLY A 334 -10.29 0.84 -2.46
CA GLY A 334 -10.69 -0.52 -2.12
C GLY A 334 -12.15 -0.64 -1.69
N THR A 335 -13.07 0.15 -2.27
CA THR A 335 -14.52 0.19 -1.90
C THR A 335 -15.44 -0.53 -2.89
N MET A 336 -14.92 -0.98 -4.03
CA MET A 336 -15.69 -1.61 -5.12
C MET A 336 -15.44 -3.13 -5.22
N GLY A 337 -14.53 -3.66 -4.41
CA GLY A 337 -14.03 -5.03 -4.54
C GLY A 337 -12.58 -5.16 -4.07
N VAL A 338 -12.08 -6.40 -4.04
CA VAL A 338 -10.66 -6.67 -3.87
C VAL A 338 -10.00 -6.72 -5.23
N VAL A 339 -8.94 -5.94 -5.43
CA VAL A 339 -8.16 -5.97 -6.66
C VAL A 339 -7.53 -7.36 -6.83
N HIS A 340 -7.81 -8.01 -7.96
CA HIS A 340 -7.16 -9.24 -8.37
C HIS A 340 -5.88 -8.93 -9.15
N SER A 341 -5.98 -8.24 -10.29
CA SER A 341 -4.81 -7.81 -11.08
C SER A 341 -5.13 -6.59 -11.95
N TYR A 342 -4.08 -5.94 -12.48
CA TYR A 342 -4.17 -4.86 -13.45
C TYR A 342 -3.46 -5.25 -14.75
N MET A 343 -3.97 -4.80 -15.89
CA MET A 343 -3.15 -4.62 -17.09
C MET A 343 -2.65 -3.19 -17.13
N LEU A 344 -1.33 -3.04 -17.31
CA LEU A 344 -0.61 -1.77 -17.27
C LEU A 344 0.04 -1.49 -18.61
N GLU A 345 -0.06 -0.25 -19.07
CA GLU A 345 0.65 0.27 -20.23
C GLU A 345 1.95 0.96 -19.77
N VAL A 346 3.08 0.34 -20.10
CA VAL A 346 4.43 0.75 -19.69
C VAL A 346 5.19 1.44 -20.84
N THR A 347 6.36 2.01 -20.54
CA THR A 347 7.22 2.69 -21.53
C THR A 347 8.51 1.88 -21.74
N PRO A 348 9.26 2.06 -22.84
CA PRO A 348 10.63 1.53 -22.94
C PRO A 348 11.50 1.91 -21.73
N ALA A 349 12.48 1.07 -21.40
CA ALA A 349 13.44 1.33 -20.33
C ALA A 349 14.27 2.58 -20.63
N PHE A 350 14.53 3.40 -19.62
CA PHE A 350 15.36 4.61 -19.73
C PHE A 350 16.19 4.85 -18.47
N HIS A 351 17.37 5.42 -18.64
CA HIS A 351 18.20 5.93 -17.55
C HIS A 351 17.87 7.39 -17.28
N MET A 352 18.12 7.83 -16.05
CA MET A 352 17.78 9.17 -15.61
C MET A 352 18.96 9.78 -14.83
N ASN A 353 19.18 11.09 -14.99
CA ASN A 353 20.10 11.88 -14.18
C ASN A 353 19.29 12.76 -13.22
N GLU A 354 19.70 12.84 -11.95
CA GLU A 354 19.14 13.73 -10.92
C GLU A 354 20.13 14.84 -10.56
N ILE A 355 19.61 16.07 -10.44
CA ILE A 355 20.36 17.26 -10.03
C ILE A 355 19.63 17.96 -8.87
N ARG A 356 20.36 18.21 -7.77
CA ARG A 356 19.83 18.87 -6.57
C ARG A 356 20.60 20.17 -6.30
N THR A 357 19.92 21.31 -6.28
CA THR A 357 20.54 22.63 -6.03
C THR A 357 19.78 23.42 -4.96
N PRO A 358 20.47 24.28 -4.18
CA PRO A 358 19.82 25.17 -3.23
C PRO A 358 19.12 26.33 -3.96
N SER A 359 18.00 26.77 -3.40
CA SER A 359 17.23 27.95 -3.83
C SER A 359 16.50 28.56 -2.61
N THR A 360 15.64 29.55 -2.84
CA THR A 360 14.87 30.23 -1.79
C THR A 360 13.40 30.42 -2.17
N ILE A 361 12.52 30.60 -1.19
CA ILE A 361 11.09 30.86 -1.45
C ILE A 361 10.84 32.08 -2.35
N PRO A 362 11.52 33.24 -2.18
CA PRO A 362 11.41 34.35 -3.12
C PRO A 362 11.79 33.98 -4.57
N GLU A 363 12.91 33.27 -4.77
CA GLU A 363 13.35 32.84 -6.10
C GLU A 363 12.38 31.82 -6.73
N LEU A 364 11.88 30.87 -5.94
CA LEU A 364 10.85 29.91 -6.36
C LEU A 364 9.61 30.63 -6.86
N LYS A 365 9.08 31.61 -6.11
CA LYS A 365 7.88 32.36 -6.50
C LYS A 365 8.14 33.21 -7.74
N GLU A 366 9.32 33.82 -7.90
CA GLU A 366 9.69 34.61 -9.08
C GLU A 366 9.77 33.75 -10.38
N LYS A 367 10.37 32.57 -10.27
CA LYS A 367 10.63 31.67 -11.40
C LYS A 367 9.42 30.83 -11.80
N LEU A 368 8.50 30.52 -10.87
CA LEU A 368 7.33 29.69 -11.16
C LEU A 368 6.07 30.48 -11.57
N ARG A 369 5.88 31.71 -11.10
CA ARG A 369 4.66 32.51 -11.33
C ARG A 369 4.35 32.78 -12.81
N ASP A 370 3.16 33.31 -13.06
CA ASP A 370 2.64 33.66 -14.38
C ASP A 370 2.59 32.42 -15.31
N GLY A 371 2.33 31.23 -14.73
CA GLY A 371 2.30 29.96 -15.46
C GLY A 371 3.67 29.45 -15.96
N LYS A 372 4.80 30.04 -15.52
CA LYS A 372 6.14 29.61 -15.97
C LYS A 372 6.46 28.15 -15.63
N ILE A 373 5.80 27.56 -14.62
CA ILE A 373 5.90 26.12 -14.33
C ILE A 373 5.70 25.23 -15.56
N TYR A 374 4.76 25.54 -16.46
CA TYR A 374 4.54 24.80 -17.72
C TYR A 374 5.75 24.87 -18.67
N SER A 375 6.54 25.94 -18.61
CA SER A 375 7.80 26.07 -19.36
C SER A 375 8.98 25.34 -18.70
N LEU A 376 8.90 25.10 -17.39
CA LEU A 376 9.97 24.52 -16.57
C LEU A 376 9.84 23.03 -16.30
N ALA A 377 8.62 22.48 -16.27
CA ALA A 377 8.32 21.05 -16.05
C ALA A 377 7.64 20.36 -17.26
N GLY A 378 7.54 21.07 -18.39
CA GLY A 378 6.91 20.56 -19.61
C GLY A 378 5.40 20.78 -19.67
N ALA A 379 4.82 20.52 -20.86
CA ALA A 379 3.40 20.70 -21.11
C ALA A 379 2.61 19.40 -20.80
N PRO A 380 1.56 19.45 -19.98
CA PRO A 380 0.71 18.30 -19.66
C PRO A 380 0.26 17.53 -20.90
N GLY A 381 0.51 16.22 -20.93
CA GLY A 381 0.11 15.35 -22.04
C GLY A 381 0.97 15.45 -23.31
N MET A 382 2.05 16.24 -23.31
CA MET A 382 3.11 16.11 -24.31
C MET A 382 4.28 15.34 -23.69
N PRO A 383 4.48 14.05 -24.05
CA PRO A 383 5.61 13.28 -23.56
C PRO A 383 6.93 13.98 -23.88
N VAL A 384 7.89 13.88 -22.96
CA VAL A 384 9.24 14.39 -23.21
C VAL A 384 9.90 13.52 -24.28
N ASP A 385 10.35 14.17 -25.34
CA ASP A 385 11.09 13.57 -26.42
C ASP A 385 12.48 13.10 -25.94
N LEU A 386 12.65 11.79 -25.86
CA LEU A 386 13.89 11.14 -25.41
C LEU A 386 15.02 11.28 -26.44
N GLU A 387 14.75 11.65 -27.68
CA GLU A 387 15.78 11.83 -28.72
C GLU A 387 16.47 13.20 -28.62
N LYS A 388 15.88 14.16 -27.87
CA LYS A 388 16.43 15.51 -27.66
C LYS A 388 17.31 15.66 -26.42
N ILE A 389 17.94 14.56 -25.99
CA ILE A 389 18.95 14.50 -24.91
C ILE A 389 20.32 14.90 -25.49
N PRO A 390 21.18 15.66 -24.77
CA PRO A 390 21.06 16.12 -23.39
C PRO A 390 20.20 17.39 -23.22
N PRO A 391 19.59 17.60 -22.05
CA PRO A 391 18.81 18.79 -21.77
C PRO A 391 19.71 20.03 -21.63
N ARG A 392 19.20 21.20 -22.03
CA ARG A 392 19.86 22.48 -21.77
C ARG A 392 19.83 22.80 -20.28
N ILE A 393 21.01 22.93 -19.67
CA ILE A 393 21.19 23.47 -18.32
C ILE A 393 20.98 25.00 -18.35
N SER A 394 20.27 25.54 -17.37
CA SER A 394 20.00 26.98 -17.23
C SER A 394 21.13 27.70 -16.48
N ASP A 395 21.45 28.92 -16.94
CA ASP A 395 22.41 29.81 -16.27
C ASP A 395 21.77 30.68 -15.17
N GLY A 396 20.45 30.52 -14.97
CA GLY A 396 19.62 31.30 -14.04
C GLY A 396 19.04 32.59 -14.61
N ARG A 397 19.53 33.08 -15.76
CA ARG A 397 19.12 34.34 -16.42
C ARG A 397 18.10 34.13 -17.53
N ASP A 398 18.08 32.93 -18.10
CA ASP A 398 17.12 32.47 -19.09
C ASP A 398 15.74 32.06 -18.53
N GLY A 399 15.48 32.39 -17.26
CA GLY A 399 14.24 32.09 -16.53
C GLY A 399 14.25 30.77 -15.77
N GLY A 400 15.19 29.86 -16.06
CA GLY A 400 15.38 28.62 -15.31
C GLY A 400 15.98 28.82 -13.93
N PHE A 401 16.00 27.76 -13.12
CA PHE A 401 16.82 27.70 -11.90
C PHE A 401 18.27 27.43 -12.28
N LYS A 402 19.23 28.11 -11.64
CA LYS A 402 20.65 27.97 -11.98
C LYS A 402 21.12 26.53 -11.78
N ASP A 403 21.92 26.03 -12.73
CA ASP A 403 22.49 24.68 -12.76
C ASP A 403 21.44 23.54 -12.84
N GLN A 404 20.15 23.88 -12.99
CA GLN A 404 19.05 22.95 -13.26
C GLN A 404 18.70 22.97 -14.76
N PRO A 405 18.18 21.89 -15.34
CA PRO A 405 17.84 21.89 -16.75
C PRO A 405 16.45 22.49 -17.02
N ILE A 406 16.29 23.05 -18.21
CA ILE A 406 15.04 23.64 -18.67
C ILE A 406 14.14 22.53 -19.23
N ARG A 407 12.83 22.57 -18.91
CA ARG A 407 11.83 21.53 -19.23
C ARG A 407 12.18 20.19 -18.59
N ALA A 408 12.15 20.19 -17.27
CA ALA A 408 12.33 19.03 -16.42
C ALA A 408 11.30 17.92 -16.69
N TYR A 409 11.81 16.71 -16.92
CA TYR A 409 10.97 15.51 -16.98
C TYR A 409 10.28 15.31 -15.63
N HIS A 410 11.05 15.47 -14.57
CA HIS A 410 10.57 15.48 -13.20
C HIS A 410 11.09 16.74 -12.49
N LEU A 411 10.22 17.50 -11.82
CA LEU A 411 10.59 18.68 -11.05
C LEU A 411 9.94 18.67 -9.68
N GLU A 412 10.73 18.78 -8.62
CA GLU A 412 10.27 18.73 -7.23
C GLU A 412 10.99 19.81 -6.40
N PHE A 413 10.26 20.50 -5.53
CA PHE A 413 10.82 21.51 -4.61
C PHE A 413 10.62 21.08 -3.18
N LEU A 414 11.71 20.85 -2.45
CA LEU A 414 11.68 20.52 -1.03
C LEU A 414 11.83 21.82 -0.22
N ILE A 415 10.84 22.12 0.61
CA ILE A 415 10.70 23.41 1.32
C ILE A 415 10.78 23.19 2.84
N ASN A 416 11.50 24.06 3.53
CA ASN A 416 11.32 24.20 4.99
C ASN A 416 10.15 25.15 5.26
N PRO A 417 9.03 24.70 5.88
CA PRO A 417 7.87 25.55 6.13
C PRO A 417 8.15 26.71 7.12
N HIS A 418 9.26 26.66 7.86
CA HIS A 418 9.62 27.63 8.89
C HIS A 418 10.70 28.64 8.49
N THR A 419 11.35 28.45 7.33
CA THR A 419 12.43 29.32 6.82
C THR A 419 12.16 29.65 5.34
N ASP A 420 13.06 30.36 4.65
CA ASP A 420 12.96 30.58 3.20
C ASP A 420 13.71 29.51 2.38
N LYS A 421 14.17 28.41 3.00
CA LYS A 421 15.04 27.43 2.35
C LYS A 421 14.29 26.50 1.40
N VAL A 422 14.86 26.30 0.21
CA VAL A 422 14.37 25.38 -0.83
C VAL A 422 15.52 24.53 -1.37
N ILE A 423 15.28 23.25 -1.64
CA ILE A 423 16.09 22.43 -2.54
C ILE A 423 15.29 22.16 -3.82
N VAL A 424 15.83 22.53 -4.97
CA VAL A 424 15.28 22.19 -6.28
C VAL A 424 15.84 20.84 -6.67
N THR A 425 14.98 19.87 -6.99
CA THR A 425 15.35 18.56 -7.52
C THR A 425 14.76 18.41 -8.92
N SER A 426 15.61 18.35 -9.95
CA SER A 426 15.19 17.90 -11.28
C SER A 426 15.67 16.47 -11.52
N ARG A 427 14.92 15.74 -12.37
CA ARG A 427 15.37 14.47 -12.95
C ARG A 427 15.07 14.47 -14.44
N HIS A 428 15.99 13.94 -15.26
CA HIS A 428 15.89 13.93 -16.72
C HIS A 428 16.41 12.64 -17.34
N PRO A 429 15.73 12.08 -18.35
CA PRO A 429 16.27 11.03 -19.17
C PRO A 429 17.68 11.33 -19.69
N THR A 430 18.55 10.33 -19.71
CA THR A 430 19.92 10.42 -20.20
C THR A 430 20.35 9.12 -20.87
N THR A 431 21.33 9.19 -21.77
CA THR A 431 21.98 8.01 -22.37
C THR A 431 23.18 7.60 -21.53
N ILE A 432 23.39 6.29 -21.34
CA ILE A 432 24.65 5.72 -20.82
C ILE A 432 25.13 4.58 -21.73
N THR A 433 26.37 4.14 -21.56
CA THR A 433 26.91 3.00 -22.33
C THR A 433 26.40 1.67 -21.76
N ALA A 434 26.30 0.63 -22.59
CA ALA A 434 25.92 -0.71 -22.15
C ALA A 434 26.88 -1.28 -21.07
N ALA A 435 28.17 -0.91 -21.12
CA ALA A 435 29.13 -1.26 -20.09
C ALA A 435 28.81 -0.58 -18.74
N ALA A 436 28.40 0.70 -18.75
CA ALA A 436 27.99 1.39 -17.54
C ALA A 436 26.67 0.83 -16.97
N ASP A 437 25.68 0.48 -17.81
CA ASP A 437 24.42 -0.13 -17.32
C ASP A 437 24.65 -1.53 -16.71
N ALA A 438 25.63 -2.29 -17.20
CA ALA A 438 26.01 -3.58 -16.63
C ALA A 438 26.64 -3.47 -15.23
N GLU A 439 27.16 -2.30 -14.84
CA GLU A 439 27.65 -2.01 -13.49
C GLU A 439 26.53 -1.53 -12.54
N LEU A 440 25.35 -1.17 -13.06
CA LEU A 440 24.23 -0.68 -12.25
C LEU A 440 23.45 -1.83 -11.57
N GLY A 441 23.20 -1.65 -10.28
CA GLY A 441 22.37 -2.56 -9.47
C GLY A 441 20.87 -2.34 -9.66
N PHE A 442 20.07 -3.27 -9.14
CA PHE A 442 18.61 -3.12 -9.02
C PHE A 442 18.15 -2.44 -7.72
N ASP A 443 19.10 -2.08 -6.85
CA ASP A 443 18.84 -1.42 -5.58
C ASP A 443 19.59 -0.07 -5.55
N PRO A 444 18.96 1.03 -5.11
CA PRO A 444 19.57 2.35 -5.17
C PRO A 444 20.75 2.49 -4.19
N PRO A 445 21.87 3.12 -4.60
CA PRO A 445 23.10 3.20 -3.82
C PRO A 445 23.04 4.30 -2.73
N GLY A 446 22.29 4.06 -1.65
CA GLY A 446 22.45 4.75 -0.36
C GLY A 446 22.36 6.29 -0.37
N ARG A 447 21.61 6.86 -1.31
CA ARG A 447 21.40 8.32 -1.49
C ARG A 447 20.13 8.84 -0.79
N ASP A 448 19.84 8.29 0.39
CA ASP A 448 18.67 8.58 1.24
C ASP A 448 18.27 10.06 1.32
N LEU A 449 16.96 10.33 1.44
CA LEU A 449 16.38 11.64 1.73
C LEU A 449 16.63 12.10 3.18
N ILE A 450 16.98 11.19 4.10
CA ILE A 450 17.36 11.53 5.49
C ILE A 450 18.78 11.04 5.76
N ARG A 451 19.78 11.88 5.45
CA ARG A 451 21.21 11.60 5.68
C ARG A 451 21.70 12.26 6.98
N THR A 452 21.11 11.90 8.11
CA THR A 452 21.31 12.54 9.43
C THR A 452 22.73 12.46 10.03
N ILE A 453 23.75 12.05 9.28
CA ILE A 453 25.17 12.19 9.63
C ILE A 453 25.95 12.56 8.37
N HIS A 454 26.64 13.72 8.39
CA HIS A 454 27.62 14.10 7.36
C HIS A 454 28.69 13.01 7.22
N ARG A 455 28.81 12.39 6.05
CA ARG A 455 29.92 11.49 5.70
C ARG A 455 30.76 12.12 4.60
N GLY A 456 32.03 12.39 4.92
CA GLY A 456 33.01 12.82 3.93
C GLY A 456 33.17 11.77 2.83
N ALA A 457 33.47 12.22 1.62
CA ALA A 457 33.61 11.32 0.48
C ALA A 457 34.80 10.36 0.66
N ARG A 458 34.55 9.08 0.35
CA ARG A 458 35.44 7.89 0.37
C ARG A 458 35.47 7.09 1.69
N PHE A 459 35.46 5.77 1.48
CA PHE A 459 35.62 4.65 2.43
C PHE A 459 34.43 4.25 3.31
N GLY A 460 33.75 3.18 2.85
CA GLY A 460 33.15 2.14 3.69
C GLY A 460 31.80 2.46 4.35
N ARG A 461 30.83 1.54 4.23
CA ARG A 461 29.69 1.49 5.16
C ARG A 461 30.26 1.22 6.56
N PRO A 462 30.18 2.15 7.53
CA PRO A 462 30.66 1.88 8.89
C PRO A 462 29.71 0.84 9.51
N VAL A 463 30.28 -0.25 10.02
CA VAL A 463 29.49 -1.38 10.54
C VAL A 463 28.66 -0.93 11.75
N LEU A 464 29.21 -0.07 12.62
CA LEU A 464 28.62 0.25 13.91
C LEU A 464 27.27 1.00 13.85
N PRO A 465 27.08 2.09 13.06
CA PRO A 465 25.77 2.77 12.97
C PRO A 465 24.69 1.90 12.33
N THR A 466 25.04 1.10 11.33
CA THR A 466 24.11 0.17 10.65
C THR A 466 23.69 -0.96 11.62
N TRP A 467 24.66 -1.57 12.29
CA TRP A 467 24.45 -2.56 13.34
C TRP A 467 23.65 -2.01 14.54
N LEU A 468 23.82 -0.72 14.89
CA LEU A 468 23.02 -0.03 15.91
C LEU A 468 21.57 0.23 15.45
N GLN A 469 21.37 0.63 14.19
CA GLN A 469 20.05 0.80 13.60
C GLN A 469 19.27 -0.52 13.58
N GLU A 470 19.93 -1.62 13.20
CA GLU A 470 19.38 -2.97 13.12
C GLU A 470 19.12 -3.61 14.51
N ASN A 471 20.04 -3.47 15.48
CA ASN A 471 19.94 -4.20 16.76
C ASN A 471 19.20 -3.48 17.89
N PHE A 472 19.09 -2.14 17.85
CA PHE A 472 18.61 -1.32 18.98
C PHE A 472 17.29 -0.54 18.75
N ARG A 473 16.60 -0.71 17.61
CA ARG A 473 15.32 -0.04 17.32
C ARG A 473 15.33 1.49 17.58
N GLY A 474 16.31 2.19 16.99
CA GLY A 474 16.19 3.64 16.76
C GLY A 474 16.70 4.57 17.87
N LEU A 475 17.98 4.43 18.29
CA LEU A 475 18.61 5.42 19.18
C LEU A 475 18.68 6.83 18.54
N LEU A 476 18.83 6.91 17.21
CA LEU A 476 18.91 8.17 16.46
C LEU A 476 17.55 8.84 16.32
N SER A 477 16.50 8.07 15.99
CA SER A 477 15.11 8.56 15.96
C SER A 477 14.62 8.94 17.35
N TRP A 478 15.01 8.19 18.39
CA TRP A 478 14.78 8.57 19.79
C TRP A 478 15.49 9.88 20.13
N GLY A 479 16.76 10.04 19.77
CA GLY A 479 17.52 11.28 20.02
C GLY A 479 16.90 12.51 19.36
N ILE A 480 16.46 12.40 18.10
CA ILE A 480 15.74 13.45 17.38
C ILE A 480 14.38 13.73 18.04
N ASP A 481 13.62 12.69 18.39
CA ASP A 481 12.33 12.79 19.07
C ASP A 481 12.45 13.45 20.47
N GLN A 482 13.49 13.13 21.24
CA GLN A 482 13.79 13.81 22.51
C GLN A 482 14.20 15.27 22.29
N LEU A 483 15.02 15.59 21.29
CA LEU A 483 15.41 16.97 20.97
C LEU A 483 14.20 17.81 20.53
N ILE A 484 13.30 17.25 19.71
CA ILE A 484 12.04 17.91 19.32
C ILE A 484 11.15 18.14 20.55
N LYS A 485 11.10 17.21 21.51
CA LYS A 485 10.31 17.34 22.74
C LYS A 485 10.91 18.35 23.74
N ILE A 486 12.23 18.43 23.85
CA ILE A 486 12.95 19.29 24.82
C ILE A 486 13.13 20.71 24.28
N ALA A 487 13.37 20.88 22.97
CA ALA A 487 13.60 22.17 22.33
C ALA A 487 12.89 22.28 20.96
N PRO A 488 11.54 22.34 20.91
CA PRO A 488 10.78 22.43 19.65
C PRO A 488 11.23 23.58 18.74
N SER A 489 11.65 24.71 19.30
CA SER A 489 12.16 25.86 18.56
C SER A 489 13.47 25.62 17.80
N ALA A 490 14.13 24.47 18.00
CA ALA A 490 15.29 24.07 17.20
C ALA A 490 14.90 23.41 15.86
N THR A 491 13.65 22.91 15.73
CA THR A 491 13.17 22.19 14.54
C THR A 491 13.43 22.89 13.21
N PRO A 492 13.22 24.21 13.04
CA PRO A 492 13.53 24.91 11.79
C PRO A 492 14.99 24.71 11.33
N LYS A 493 15.95 24.80 12.25
CA LYS A 493 17.39 24.63 11.93
C LYS A 493 17.77 23.17 11.69
N LEU A 494 17.08 22.23 12.33
CA LEU A 494 17.29 20.79 12.09
C LEU A 494 16.82 20.40 10.68
N ILE A 495 15.67 20.93 10.24
CA ILE A 495 15.18 20.73 8.86
C ILE A 495 16.16 21.36 7.86
N ASP A 496 16.61 22.61 8.09
CA ASP A 496 17.60 23.24 7.23
C ASP A 496 18.88 22.40 7.11
N SER A 497 19.42 21.93 8.23
CA SER A 497 20.65 21.11 8.25
C SER A 497 20.47 19.75 7.59
N ALA A 498 19.27 19.14 7.66
CA ALA A 498 18.96 17.91 6.95
C ALA A 498 18.91 18.16 5.43
N MET A 499 18.27 19.24 5.00
CA MET A 499 18.15 19.63 3.59
C MET A 499 19.52 19.91 2.93
N ASP A 500 20.50 20.46 3.66
CA ASP A 500 21.87 20.64 3.12
C ASP A 500 22.52 19.31 2.70
N THR A 501 22.23 18.21 3.41
CA THR A 501 22.83 16.90 3.11
C THR A 501 22.33 16.27 1.81
N LEU A 502 21.28 16.84 1.22
CA LEU A 502 20.69 16.40 -0.04
C LEU A 502 21.42 16.96 -1.26
N ILE A 503 22.19 18.03 -1.11
CA ILE A 503 22.96 18.65 -2.18
C ILE A 503 24.22 17.83 -2.38
N ASP A 504 24.31 17.14 -3.52
CA ASP A 504 25.44 16.30 -3.89
C ASP A 504 25.72 16.36 -5.41
N ALA A 505 26.73 15.62 -5.87
CA ALA A 505 27.04 15.53 -7.29
C ALA A 505 25.90 14.84 -8.05
N ALA A 506 25.66 15.29 -9.29
CA ALA A 506 24.62 14.73 -10.15
C ALA A 506 24.75 13.21 -10.29
N TYR A 507 23.62 12.52 -10.18
CA TYR A 507 23.55 11.07 -10.05
C TYR A 507 22.78 10.46 -11.22
N THR A 508 23.38 9.49 -11.91
CA THR A 508 22.77 8.79 -13.05
C THR A 508 22.59 7.31 -12.72
N ASP A 509 21.40 6.78 -12.99
CA ASP A 509 21.07 5.36 -12.80
C ASP A 509 19.84 4.99 -13.65
N ARG A 510 19.35 3.76 -13.52
CA ARG A 510 18.08 3.27 -14.07
C ARG A 510 16.92 4.11 -13.51
N SER A 511 15.92 4.45 -14.34
CA SER A 511 14.86 5.39 -13.95
C SER A 511 14.23 5.11 -12.58
N PHE A 512 13.92 3.84 -12.27
CA PHE A 512 13.35 3.44 -11.00
C PHE A 512 14.26 3.66 -9.77
N ASN A 513 15.58 3.48 -9.91
CA ASN A 513 16.55 3.78 -8.84
C ASN A 513 16.61 5.28 -8.53
N VAL A 514 16.43 6.12 -9.56
CA VAL A 514 16.49 7.59 -9.43
C VAL A 514 15.17 8.21 -8.95
N PHE A 515 14.03 7.54 -9.17
CA PHE A 515 12.75 7.92 -8.55
C PHE A 515 12.70 7.56 -7.05
N ASN A 516 13.38 6.49 -6.62
CA ASN A 516 13.35 6.02 -5.23
C ASN A 516 14.06 6.99 -4.27
N VAL A 517 13.45 7.31 -3.12
CA VAL A 517 14.00 8.24 -2.11
C VAL A 517 15.09 7.62 -1.21
N GLY A 518 15.36 6.33 -1.38
CA GLY A 518 16.43 5.57 -0.71
C GLY A 518 15.91 4.66 0.40
N ASP A 519 16.40 3.41 0.38
CA ASP A 519 15.97 2.33 1.29
C ASP A 519 16.13 2.69 2.77
N GLY A 520 17.15 3.46 3.17
CA GLY A 520 17.35 3.87 4.56
C GLY A 520 16.28 4.85 5.04
N THR A 521 15.77 5.72 4.16
CA THR A 521 14.61 6.58 4.43
C THR A 521 13.35 5.73 4.57
N ASN A 522 13.17 4.76 3.67
CA ASN A 522 12.01 3.87 3.63
C ASN A 522 11.88 2.93 4.86
N GLN A 523 12.88 2.89 5.76
CA GLN A 523 12.82 2.16 7.03
C GLN A 523 12.49 3.04 8.25
N ILE A 524 12.32 4.35 8.08
CA ILE A 524 12.02 5.29 9.18
C ILE A 524 10.51 5.57 9.19
N PRO A 525 9.77 5.14 10.24
CA PRO A 525 8.36 5.49 10.40
C PRO A 525 8.19 7.01 10.39
N THR A 526 7.62 7.50 9.30
CA THR A 526 7.42 8.91 9.00
C THR A 526 5.95 9.10 8.70
N LEU A 527 5.36 10.16 9.21
CA LEU A 527 3.99 10.54 8.89
C LEU A 527 4.01 11.54 7.73
N SER A 528 3.14 11.34 6.75
CA SER A 528 2.94 12.26 5.64
C SER A 528 1.46 12.55 5.46
N GLY A 529 1.12 13.77 5.08
CA GLY A 529 -0.18 14.15 4.54
C GLY A 529 0.03 14.90 3.23
N THR A 530 -0.73 14.59 2.18
CA THR A 530 -0.63 15.30 0.91
C THR A 530 -1.92 16.02 0.60
N ILE A 531 -1.79 17.31 0.33
CA ILE A 531 -2.88 18.20 -0.09
C ILE A 531 -2.59 18.65 -1.52
N PHE A 532 -3.57 18.48 -2.41
CA PHE A 532 -3.51 18.95 -3.78
C PHE A 532 -4.23 20.29 -3.91
N VAL A 533 -3.62 21.22 -4.64
CA VAL A 533 -4.21 22.51 -5.02
C VAL A 533 -3.94 22.77 -6.52
N PRO A 534 -4.74 23.60 -7.21
CA PRO A 534 -4.58 23.79 -8.65
C PRO A 534 -3.24 24.47 -9.01
N VAL A 535 -2.70 24.13 -10.18
CA VAL A 535 -1.62 24.91 -10.82
C VAL A 535 -2.16 26.20 -11.41
N ALA A 536 -3.42 26.20 -11.85
CA ALA A 536 -4.09 27.35 -12.45
C ALA A 536 -4.06 28.59 -11.54
N ALA A 537 -3.93 29.77 -12.17
CA ALA A 537 -3.88 31.09 -11.52
C ALA A 537 -2.84 31.21 -10.37
N ASP A 538 -1.77 30.42 -10.41
CA ASP A 538 -0.73 30.34 -9.38
C ASP A 538 -1.27 30.03 -7.96
N ALA A 539 -2.41 29.34 -7.84
CA ALA A 539 -3.01 28.99 -6.54
C ALA A 539 -2.04 28.22 -5.62
N TYR A 540 -1.17 27.39 -6.19
CA TYR A 540 -0.07 26.74 -5.48
C TYR A 540 0.97 27.70 -4.88
N LEU A 541 1.24 28.87 -5.46
CA LEU A 541 2.14 29.87 -4.87
C LEU A 541 1.49 30.61 -3.69
N ALA A 542 0.16 30.78 -3.72
CA ALA A 542 -0.60 31.25 -2.56
C ALA A 542 -0.66 30.16 -1.47
N ALA A 543 -0.78 28.88 -1.84
CA ALA A 543 -0.72 27.76 -0.90
C ALA A 543 0.59 27.71 -0.10
N VAL A 544 1.73 28.02 -0.73
CA VAL A 544 3.02 28.16 -0.02
C VAL A 544 2.94 29.19 1.12
N ASP A 545 2.34 30.36 0.87
CA ASP A 545 2.20 31.40 1.90
C ASP A 545 1.24 30.97 3.01
N ILE A 546 0.11 30.35 2.65
CA ILE A 546 -0.91 29.86 3.60
C ILE A 546 -0.31 28.79 4.52
N ILE A 547 0.37 27.76 3.97
CA ILE A 547 1.00 26.69 4.74
C ILE A 547 2.04 27.28 5.72
N ARG A 548 2.88 28.22 5.27
CA ARG A 548 3.89 28.87 6.13
C ARG A 548 3.24 29.73 7.22
N ALA A 549 2.15 30.42 6.93
CA ALA A 549 1.39 31.20 7.91
C ALA A 549 0.81 30.30 9.01
N THR A 550 0.16 29.20 8.63
CA THR A 550 -0.40 28.21 9.58
C THR A 550 0.71 27.51 10.38
N ALA A 551 1.84 27.16 9.76
CA ALA A 551 3.01 26.62 10.47
C ALA A 551 3.52 27.60 11.54
N SER A 552 3.61 28.89 11.19
CA SER A 552 3.99 29.96 12.11
C SER A 552 2.98 30.13 13.27
N GLN A 553 1.68 29.95 13.00
CA GLN A 553 0.63 30.02 14.02
C GLN A 553 0.78 28.87 15.02
N PHE A 554 1.01 27.64 14.59
CA PHE A 554 1.26 26.49 15.49
C PHE A 554 2.53 26.69 16.32
N ALA A 555 3.61 27.18 15.71
CA ALA A 555 4.86 27.48 16.41
C ALA A 555 4.64 28.53 17.53
N LYS A 556 3.94 29.63 17.24
CA LYS A 556 3.67 30.72 18.18
C LYS A 556 2.65 30.38 19.27
N SER A 557 1.56 29.70 18.92
CA SER A 557 0.41 29.48 19.82
C SER A 557 0.43 28.15 20.57
N ARG A 558 1.09 27.12 20.02
CA ARG A 558 1.11 25.75 20.58
C ARG A 558 2.52 25.22 20.86
N ASN A 559 3.57 25.98 20.51
CA ASN A 559 4.97 25.53 20.52
C ASN A 559 5.17 24.20 19.77
N ARG A 560 4.41 24.00 18.69
CA ARG A 560 4.40 22.80 17.84
C ARG A 560 4.89 23.17 16.44
N TYR A 561 5.70 22.31 15.86
CA TYR A 561 6.32 22.53 14.56
C TYR A 561 6.03 21.32 13.66
N GLN A 562 5.89 21.54 12.36
CA GLN A 562 6.12 20.48 11.38
C GLN A 562 7.59 20.07 11.45
N THR A 563 7.86 18.77 11.51
CA THR A 563 9.19 18.21 11.84
C THR A 563 9.94 17.60 10.65
N GLY A 564 9.37 17.69 9.45
CA GLY A 564 10.03 17.44 8.19
C GLY A 564 9.75 18.56 7.19
N PRO A 565 10.44 18.60 6.04
CA PRO A 565 10.14 19.53 4.97
C PRO A 565 8.80 19.21 4.30
N THR A 566 8.28 20.16 3.52
CA THR A 566 7.16 19.95 2.59
C THR A 566 7.72 19.78 1.18
N SER A 567 7.36 18.71 0.47
CA SER A 567 7.65 18.58 -0.95
C SER A 567 6.52 19.18 -1.78
N MET A 568 6.85 20.02 -2.75
CA MET A 568 5.96 20.43 -3.84
C MET A 568 6.25 19.60 -5.08
N ARG A 569 5.24 18.86 -5.53
CA ARG A 569 5.27 18.06 -6.76
C ARG A 569 4.21 18.55 -7.75
N PHE A 570 4.43 18.35 -9.04
CA PHE A 570 3.51 18.77 -10.09
C PHE A 570 3.00 17.55 -10.87
N VAL A 571 1.69 17.43 -10.99
CA VAL A 571 0.99 16.26 -11.55
C VAL A 571 -0.09 16.76 -12.50
N ARG A 572 -0.19 16.15 -13.68
CA ARG A 572 -1.27 16.42 -14.64
C ARG A 572 -2.61 15.93 -14.09
N GLY A 573 -3.70 16.57 -14.50
CA GLY A 573 -5.06 16.10 -14.24
C GLY A 573 -5.31 14.64 -14.68
N THR A 574 -6.17 13.94 -13.93
CA THR A 574 -6.54 12.53 -14.14
C THR A 574 -7.99 12.37 -14.55
N LYS A 575 -8.29 11.31 -15.31
CA LYS A 575 -9.67 10.88 -15.61
C LYS A 575 -10.33 10.09 -14.47
N ALA A 576 -9.64 9.85 -13.35
CA ALA A 576 -10.21 9.16 -12.20
C ALA A 576 -11.16 10.09 -11.42
N MET A 577 -12.42 9.68 -11.25
CA MET A 577 -13.48 10.50 -10.62
C MET A 577 -13.14 10.98 -9.19
N MET A 578 -12.36 10.18 -8.44
CA MET A 578 -11.87 10.49 -7.09
C MET A 578 -10.41 10.97 -7.04
N GLY A 579 -9.89 11.40 -8.19
CA GLY A 579 -8.59 12.03 -8.35
C GLY A 579 -8.68 13.55 -8.46
N CYS A 580 -7.64 14.17 -9.01
CA CYS A 580 -7.62 15.59 -9.36
C CYS A 580 -7.83 15.72 -10.86
N VAL A 581 -9.01 16.17 -11.32
CA VAL A 581 -9.28 16.34 -12.77
C VAL A 581 -8.46 17.48 -13.39
N ASP A 582 -8.10 18.48 -12.58
CA ASP A 582 -7.25 19.60 -12.96
C ASP A 582 -5.76 19.28 -12.77
N ASP A 583 -4.89 20.00 -13.48
CA ASP A 583 -3.46 20.04 -13.17
C ASP A 583 -3.22 20.59 -11.76
N VAL A 584 -2.50 19.84 -10.93
CA VAL A 584 -2.32 20.14 -9.50
C VAL A 584 -0.86 20.18 -9.05
N CYS A 585 -0.61 21.06 -8.08
CA CYS A 585 0.55 20.96 -7.22
C CYS A 585 0.18 20.16 -5.96
N ALA A 586 0.90 19.07 -5.72
CA ALA A 586 0.78 18.24 -4.54
C ALA A 586 1.78 18.70 -3.48
N PHE A 587 1.29 19.08 -2.31
CA PHE A 587 2.07 19.44 -1.13
C PHE A 587 2.16 18.23 -0.20
N GLU A 588 3.24 17.46 -0.27
CA GLU A 588 3.49 16.35 0.66
C GLU A 588 4.21 16.87 1.91
N ILE A 589 3.47 16.84 3.03
CA ILE A 589 3.82 17.46 4.30
C ILE A 589 4.41 16.40 5.22
N LEU A 590 5.73 16.41 5.41
CA LEU A 590 6.44 15.36 6.16
C LEU A 590 6.57 15.69 7.65
N PHE A 591 6.41 14.66 8.48
CA PHE A 591 6.59 14.70 9.92
C PHE A 591 7.48 13.53 10.36
N THR A 592 8.65 13.86 10.91
CA THR A 592 9.58 12.91 11.51
C THR A 592 9.44 12.88 13.04
N GLY A 593 9.81 11.76 13.67
CA GLY A 593 9.62 11.55 15.11
C GLY A 593 8.15 11.23 15.48
N GLY A 594 7.91 10.89 16.76
CA GLY A 594 6.60 10.46 17.26
C GLY A 594 5.61 11.62 17.44
N THR A 595 5.32 12.33 16.37
CA THR A 595 4.57 13.61 16.34
C THR A 595 3.08 13.39 16.44
N THR A 596 2.57 13.36 17.67
CA THR A 596 1.14 13.16 17.97
C THR A 596 0.21 14.26 17.44
N TRP A 597 0.76 15.40 16.96
CA TRP A 597 0.02 16.51 16.37
C TRP A 597 0.08 16.57 14.84
N ALA A 598 0.66 15.57 14.16
CA ALA A 598 0.80 15.58 12.71
C ALA A 598 -0.55 15.71 11.99
N LEU A 599 -1.54 14.88 12.38
CA LEU A 599 -2.89 14.92 11.81
C LEU A 599 -3.58 16.27 12.04
N GLU A 600 -3.58 16.76 13.30
CA GLU A 600 -4.13 18.07 13.70
C GLU A 600 -3.55 19.23 12.87
N MET A 601 -2.26 19.16 12.53
CA MET A 601 -1.58 20.17 11.72
C MET A 601 -1.91 20.04 10.23
N VAL A 602 -2.03 18.81 9.70
CA VAL A 602 -2.50 18.57 8.32
C VAL A 602 -3.94 19.04 8.13
N GLU A 603 -4.84 18.76 9.08
CA GLU A 603 -6.23 19.26 9.07
C GLU A 603 -6.29 20.79 9.10
N ALA A 604 -5.42 21.44 9.88
CA ALA A 604 -5.35 22.90 9.91
C ALA A 604 -4.78 23.50 8.61
N TYR A 605 -3.84 22.83 7.94
CA TYR A 605 -3.40 23.22 6.60
C TYR A 605 -4.53 23.03 5.57
N GLU A 606 -5.25 21.90 5.60
CA GLU A 606 -6.40 21.64 4.72
C GLU A 606 -7.47 22.73 4.89
N ALA A 607 -7.85 23.06 6.13
CA ALA A 607 -8.84 24.08 6.44
C ALA A 607 -8.41 25.48 5.96
N ALA A 608 -7.18 25.90 6.26
CA ALA A 608 -6.68 27.21 5.83
C ALA A 608 -6.56 27.35 4.30
N LEU A 609 -6.24 26.25 3.60
CA LEU A 609 -6.23 26.22 2.13
C LEU A 609 -7.65 26.27 1.55
N ARG A 610 -8.62 25.57 2.15
CA ARG A 610 -10.04 25.64 1.74
C ARG A 610 -10.62 27.05 1.94
N GLU A 611 -10.27 27.72 3.04
CA GLU A 611 -10.66 29.11 3.31
C GLU A 611 -10.01 30.09 2.32
N GLY A 612 -8.71 29.92 2.02
CA GLY A 612 -7.95 30.84 1.18
C GLY A 612 -8.10 30.64 -0.34
N LEU A 613 -8.40 29.43 -0.81
CA LEU A 613 -8.44 29.07 -2.24
C LEU A 613 -9.82 28.58 -2.72
N GLY A 614 -10.77 28.39 -1.81
CA GLY A 614 -12.07 27.79 -2.08
C GLY A 614 -12.10 26.28 -1.78
N HIS A 615 -13.26 25.80 -1.34
CA HIS A 615 -13.44 24.41 -0.92
C HIS A 615 -13.20 23.41 -2.06
N GLU A 616 -13.74 23.69 -3.24
CA GLU A 616 -13.67 22.83 -4.42
C GLU A 616 -12.24 22.68 -5.00
N ALA A 617 -11.35 23.62 -4.69
CA ALA A 617 -9.96 23.61 -5.16
C ALA A 617 -9.05 22.63 -4.39
N VAL A 618 -9.43 22.17 -3.19
CA VAL A 618 -8.55 21.44 -2.27
C VAL A 618 -8.94 19.96 -2.19
N ARG A 619 -8.00 19.09 -2.57
CA ARG A 619 -8.17 17.61 -2.58
C ARG A 619 -7.08 16.94 -1.74
N VAL A 620 -7.27 15.67 -1.37
CA VAL A 620 -6.35 14.93 -0.47
C VAL A 620 -5.83 13.63 -1.09
N HIS A 621 -4.69 13.14 -0.61
CA HIS A 621 -4.16 11.82 -1.00
C HIS A 621 -4.72 10.72 -0.08
N TRP A 622 -5.61 9.87 -0.61
CA TRP A 622 -6.37 8.86 0.15
C TRP A 622 -5.51 7.88 0.97
N GLY A 623 -4.28 7.60 0.55
CA GLY A 623 -3.32 6.75 1.26
C GLY A 623 -2.51 7.43 2.38
N GLN A 624 -2.58 8.74 2.57
CA GLN A 624 -1.76 9.48 3.55
C GLN A 624 -2.59 10.00 4.74
N LEU A 625 -2.04 10.84 5.63
CA LEU A 625 -2.81 11.44 6.71
C LEU A 625 -3.98 12.26 6.14
N VAL A 626 -5.19 11.83 6.48
CA VAL A 626 -6.46 12.45 6.08
C VAL A 626 -7.37 12.47 7.30
N GLY A 627 -7.82 13.66 7.69
CA GLY A 627 -8.68 13.88 8.86
C GLY A 627 -10.13 13.47 8.66
N GLU A 628 -11.00 13.79 9.61
CA GLU A 628 -12.46 13.57 9.49
C GLU A 628 -13.24 14.86 9.14
N GLY A 629 -12.54 15.91 8.72
CA GLY A 629 -13.09 17.22 8.38
C GLY A 629 -14.22 17.24 7.33
N VAL A 630 -15.11 18.22 7.50
CA VAL A 630 -16.31 18.44 6.67
C VAL A 630 -15.95 19.00 5.28
N GLY A 631 -16.82 18.78 4.30
CA GLY A 631 -16.72 19.40 2.96
C GLY A 631 -15.81 18.66 1.97
N ARG A 632 -15.15 17.57 2.36
CA ARG A 632 -14.19 16.85 1.49
C ARG A 632 -14.75 16.42 0.13
N ARG A 633 -16.05 16.11 0.06
CA ARG A 633 -16.76 15.68 -1.17
C ARG A 633 -16.93 16.82 -2.17
N GLU A 634 -16.91 18.08 -1.72
CA GLU A 634 -17.09 19.28 -2.55
C GLU A 634 -15.96 19.48 -3.56
N GLY A 635 -14.77 18.90 -3.30
CA GLY A 635 -13.65 18.90 -4.25
C GLY A 635 -13.74 17.89 -5.40
N TYR A 636 -14.73 16.99 -5.39
CA TYR A 636 -14.86 15.89 -6.36
C TYR A 636 -16.19 16.00 -7.10
N SER A 637 -16.19 16.72 -8.24
CA SER A 637 -17.38 16.99 -9.05
C SER A 637 -18.13 15.73 -9.51
N GLU A 638 -17.40 14.63 -9.72
CA GLU A 638 -17.96 13.34 -10.15
C GLU A 638 -18.32 12.41 -8.99
N TYR A 639 -18.25 12.88 -7.73
CA TYR A 639 -18.50 12.07 -6.53
C TYR A 639 -19.85 11.33 -6.56
N ALA A 640 -20.91 11.99 -7.04
CA ALA A 640 -22.24 11.37 -7.14
C ALA A 640 -22.23 10.16 -8.08
N ARG A 641 -21.64 10.29 -9.28
CA ARG A 641 -21.54 9.22 -10.26
C ARG A 641 -20.60 8.10 -9.80
N TRP A 642 -19.49 8.47 -9.18
CA TRP A 642 -18.58 7.52 -8.53
C TRP A 642 -19.29 6.67 -7.47
N ARG A 643 -20.14 7.30 -6.66
CA ARG A 643 -20.91 6.61 -5.61
C ARG A 643 -21.90 5.62 -6.22
N GLU A 644 -22.60 5.97 -7.30
CA GLU A 644 -23.49 5.07 -8.03
C GLU A 644 -22.75 3.80 -8.50
N VAL A 645 -21.63 3.95 -9.22
CA VAL A 645 -20.82 2.81 -9.67
C VAL A 645 -20.33 1.96 -8.49
N ARG A 646 -19.97 2.59 -7.37
CA ARG A 646 -19.55 1.87 -6.16
C ARG A 646 -20.70 1.07 -5.55
N ASP A 647 -21.91 1.63 -5.47
CA ASP A 647 -23.11 0.92 -5.01
C ASP A 647 -23.58 -0.16 -6.02
N GLU A 648 -23.31 -0.03 -7.32
CA GLU A 648 -23.56 -1.09 -8.31
C GLU A 648 -22.62 -2.30 -8.15
N LEU A 649 -21.34 -2.06 -7.82
CA LEU A 649 -20.33 -3.12 -7.65
C LEU A 649 -20.32 -3.73 -6.24
N ASP A 650 -20.68 -2.96 -5.22
CA ASP A 650 -20.80 -3.40 -3.82
C ASP A 650 -22.11 -2.89 -3.16
N PRO A 651 -23.29 -3.43 -3.56
CA PRO A 651 -24.60 -2.96 -3.08
C PRO A 651 -24.87 -3.24 -1.60
N LYS A 652 -24.05 -4.05 -0.93
CA LYS A 652 -24.10 -4.30 0.51
C LYS A 652 -23.13 -3.40 1.30
N GLY A 653 -22.23 -2.68 0.63
CA GLY A 653 -21.18 -1.89 1.28
C GLY A 653 -20.18 -2.74 2.09
N VAL A 654 -19.89 -3.96 1.64
CA VAL A 654 -18.93 -4.89 2.27
C VAL A 654 -17.54 -4.28 2.36
N PHE A 655 -17.12 -3.54 1.34
CA PHE A 655 -15.76 -3.00 1.21
C PHE A 655 -15.60 -1.57 1.73
N VAL A 656 -16.66 -0.98 2.29
CA VAL A 656 -16.65 0.34 2.92
C VAL A 656 -16.52 0.16 4.44
N ASN A 657 -15.42 0.65 5.02
CA ASN A 657 -15.20 0.61 6.47
C ASN A 657 -15.75 1.88 7.16
N GLU A 658 -15.86 1.87 8.49
CA GLU A 658 -16.44 2.97 9.27
C GLU A 658 -15.79 4.34 8.99
N TRP A 659 -14.48 4.38 8.71
CA TRP A 659 -13.78 5.64 8.39
C TRP A 659 -14.19 6.18 7.02
N LEU A 660 -14.30 5.29 6.02
CA LEU A 660 -14.80 5.64 4.69
C LEU A 660 -16.29 6.04 4.74
N GLU A 661 -17.12 5.40 5.56
CA GLU A 661 -18.53 5.78 5.77
C GLU A 661 -18.72 7.19 6.38
N ARG A 662 -17.72 7.70 7.13
CA ARG A 662 -17.75 9.07 7.66
C ARG A 662 -17.36 10.11 6.61
N ILE A 663 -16.37 9.83 5.77
CA ILE A 663 -15.79 10.82 4.86
C ILE A 663 -16.41 10.80 3.45
N LEU A 664 -16.90 9.64 2.98
CA LEU A 664 -17.63 9.43 1.73
C LEU A 664 -19.15 9.42 1.94
#